data_AF-A0A973ZA34-F1
#
_entry.id   AF-A0A973ZA34-F1
#
_cell.length_a   1.000
_cell.length_b   1.000
_cell.length_c   1.000
_cell.angle_alpha   90.00
_cell.angle_beta   90.00
_cell.angle_gamma   90.00
#
_symmetry.space_group_name_H-M   'P 1'
#
loop_
_entity.id
_entity.type
_entity.pdbx_description
1 polymer ?
#
loop_
_entity_poly.entity_id
_entity_poly.type
_entity_poly.pdbx_seq_one_letter_code
_entity_poly.pdbx_strand_id
1 'polypeptide(L)'
;MDATGLTCEDLIDRVMTAAGFTALPEKRADWGFELEDSPLGGGLVIIVNAHRAGRTRRSTEPERMVHRFTGELAVCGGLKVVIERDLPDVRLAHDHLVVALQPSSAEDAVQAVGHPSDGADVEALRALALAEVRRAPLPVWTALAQALGSYVGRSPDVATALEASGELLEMDEDGWVRFRDERHAERLRLTTDAEIVRAVSVELVAWLRDRPAAATTGQYLAQGLAMHAVQAGEFDSVQRSGRLVARIDQVALIDAAHADDSYVVSGASPAGDAVNLWMCGVDSLSQGEWASWLHLMSTVRGDTETAAQIASSGQPLPWQVRWAHWRPPGAVNAAYVRPGPLGDPVIAPADYLPGRQAVCAPGEWDERYRVWDAETGEELAGPWPEPMPAPGRREPLWLTDMERNVTPDWDDLTVFDTLEPPFVSDQVRVGDLLVVTGLGGIFAVELHDPAVSPRISKVHGEPLFDDSGFLPALHHGTAGRRGSYDPTLFEPGVVRRLPTELLPDGVTDAEARRVLTDVGLPAIEGTAIRLEALDEVGLPRLASGDLSADAVPGAYYKIGTWGAGDLVLHGGTGQVVLFGADDWRGVDDDFDAYFDDEAEEAYETDDEQQSSAVLIADSLAAFIDLLQHYLVARCMLASAGSRIERVAIRDDLEDTLPFLDHGTGTGSDTAFWTAALRTTD
;
A
#
# COMPACT_ATOMS: atom_id res chain seq x y z
N MET A 1 24.45 -10.08 17.32
CA MET A 1 24.13 -8.80 16.67
C MET A 1 23.43 -7.92 17.69
N ASP A 2 23.89 -6.68 17.87
CA ASP A 2 23.20 -5.69 18.70
C ASP A 2 22.14 -5.00 17.86
N ALA A 3 20.89 -5.08 18.28
CA ALA A 3 19.75 -4.51 17.57
C ALA A 3 19.45 -3.05 17.93
N THR A 4 20.20 -2.46 18.86
CA THR A 4 19.97 -1.08 19.30
C THR A 4 20.00 -0.12 18.12
N GLY A 5 18.87 0.56 17.86
CA GLY A 5 18.79 1.54 16.78
C GLY A 5 18.61 0.98 15.36
N LEU A 6 18.43 -0.33 15.21
CA LEU A 6 18.30 -1.02 13.91
C LEU A 6 16.87 -1.47 13.66
N THR A 7 16.45 -1.47 12.39
CA THR A 7 15.22 -2.15 11.97
C THR A 7 15.45 -3.64 11.72
N CYS A 8 14.37 -4.39 11.52
CA CYS A 8 14.43 -5.78 11.07
C CYS A 8 15.21 -5.89 9.74
N GLU A 9 14.98 -4.99 8.79
CA GLU A 9 15.65 -4.96 7.49
C GLU A 9 17.15 -4.65 7.61
N ASP A 10 17.53 -3.70 8.49
CA ASP A 10 18.95 -3.43 8.80
C ASP A 10 19.66 -4.69 9.37
N LEU A 11 18.94 -5.52 10.12
CA LEU A 11 19.48 -6.77 10.65
C LEU A 11 19.60 -7.85 9.58
N ILE A 12 18.63 -7.97 8.67
CA ILE A 12 18.74 -8.87 7.50
C ILE A 12 19.98 -8.53 6.70
N ASP A 13 20.19 -7.26 6.34
CA ASP A 13 21.37 -6.82 5.61
C ASP A 13 22.68 -7.19 6.32
N ARG A 14 22.73 -7.04 7.65
CA ARG A 14 23.90 -7.45 8.45
C ARG A 14 24.10 -8.97 8.48
N VAL A 15 23.03 -9.76 8.54
CA VAL A 15 23.09 -11.23 8.51
C VAL A 15 23.56 -11.70 7.14
N MET A 16 23.00 -11.16 6.06
CA MET A 16 23.41 -11.43 4.68
C MET A 16 24.87 -11.06 4.46
N THR A 17 25.30 -9.89 4.95
CA THR A 17 26.71 -9.47 4.90
C THR A 17 27.62 -10.45 5.65
N ALA A 18 27.20 -10.93 6.82
CA ALA A 18 27.95 -11.93 7.58
C ALA A 18 28.00 -13.30 6.89
N ALA A 19 26.98 -13.65 6.09
CA ALA A 19 26.94 -14.85 5.25
C ALA A 19 27.86 -14.76 4.02
N GLY A 20 28.37 -13.57 3.70
CA GLY A 20 29.28 -13.32 2.59
C GLY A 20 28.66 -12.65 1.37
N PHE A 21 27.39 -12.23 1.45
CA PHE A 21 26.75 -11.46 0.41
C PHE A 21 27.20 -9.99 0.48
N THR A 22 27.51 -9.39 -0.66
CA THR A 22 27.95 -7.99 -0.75
C THR A 22 26.82 -6.99 -1.00
N ALA A 23 25.64 -7.50 -1.35
CA ALA A 23 24.42 -6.75 -1.58
C ALA A 23 23.22 -7.67 -1.37
N LEU A 24 22.05 -7.10 -1.06
CA LEU A 24 20.80 -7.83 -1.03
C LEU A 24 20.40 -8.30 -2.44
N PRO A 25 19.63 -9.40 -2.56
CA PRO A 25 19.11 -9.86 -3.84
C PRO A 25 18.27 -8.79 -4.54
N GLU A 26 18.17 -8.89 -5.88
CA GLU A 26 17.36 -7.97 -6.68
C GLU A 26 15.87 -8.11 -6.34
N LYS A 27 15.40 -9.35 -6.20
CA LYS A 27 14.10 -9.70 -5.61
C LYS A 27 14.26 -9.81 -4.10
N ARG A 28 13.78 -8.80 -3.37
CA ARG A 28 14.06 -8.68 -1.94
C ARG A 28 13.56 -9.87 -1.14
N ALA A 29 12.38 -10.41 -1.44
CA ALA A 29 11.82 -11.58 -0.76
C ALA A 29 12.68 -12.86 -0.84
N ASP A 30 13.55 -12.98 -1.85
CA ASP A 30 14.39 -14.18 -2.05
C ASP A 30 15.56 -14.29 -1.06
N TRP A 31 15.74 -13.31 -0.17
CA TRP A 31 16.87 -13.29 0.78
C TRP A 31 16.95 -14.54 1.66
N GLY A 32 15.80 -15.13 2.01
CA GLY A 32 15.73 -16.34 2.85
C GLY A 32 16.37 -17.55 2.15
N PHE A 33 15.97 -17.82 0.91
CA PHE A 33 16.52 -18.91 0.11
C PHE A 33 18.04 -18.78 -0.10
N GLU A 34 18.51 -17.57 -0.43
CA GLU A 34 19.94 -17.29 -0.57
C GLU A 34 20.70 -17.52 0.74
N LEU A 35 20.10 -17.16 1.89
CA LEU A 35 20.70 -17.36 3.20
C LEU A 35 20.76 -18.84 3.61
N GLU A 36 19.72 -19.62 3.31
CA GLU A 36 19.67 -21.05 3.59
C GLU A 36 20.79 -21.80 2.85
N ASP A 37 21.04 -21.46 1.59
CA ASP A 37 22.11 -22.03 0.76
C ASP A 37 23.51 -21.49 1.09
N SER A 38 23.61 -20.49 1.97
CA SER A 38 24.86 -19.86 2.35
C SER A 38 25.68 -20.67 3.36
N PRO A 39 26.96 -20.33 3.58
CA PRO A 39 27.77 -20.93 4.65
C PRO A 39 27.22 -20.73 6.07
N LEU A 40 26.31 -19.76 6.27
CA LEU A 40 25.62 -19.54 7.55
C LEU A 40 24.37 -20.40 7.70
N GLY A 41 23.89 -21.09 6.67
CA GLY A 41 22.74 -21.99 6.73
C GLY A 41 22.85 -23.01 7.87
N GLY A 42 21.80 -23.13 8.68
CA GLY A 42 21.79 -23.95 9.91
C GLY A 42 22.61 -23.39 11.09
N GLY A 43 23.21 -22.20 10.93
CA GLY A 43 24.01 -21.49 11.92
C GLY A 43 23.19 -20.86 13.06
N LEU A 44 23.88 -20.28 14.06
CA LEU A 44 23.26 -19.61 15.21
C LEU A 44 23.43 -18.09 15.12
N VAL A 45 22.32 -17.36 15.15
CA VAL A 45 22.30 -15.90 15.29
C VAL A 45 21.77 -15.54 16.68
N ILE A 46 22.57 -14.76 17.41
CA ILE A 46 22.18 -14.20 18.71
C ILE A 46 21.91 -12.71 18.53
N ILE A 47 20.67 -12.28 18.77
CA ILE A 47 20.22 -10.90 18.73
C ILE A 47 20.12 -10.38 20.17
N VAL A 48 20.85 -9.31 20.48
CA VAL A 48 20.87 -8.67 21.81
C VAL A 48 20.23 -7.28 21.74
N ASN A 49 19.73 -6.79 22.88
CA ASN A 49 19.00 -5.52 23.01
C ASN A 49 17.78 -5.37 22.09
N ALA A 50 16.98 -6.43 21.86
CA ALA A 50 15.85 -6.35 20.92
C ALA A 50 14.80 -5.31 21.31
N HIS A 51 14.58 -5.13 22.61
CA HIS A 51 13.72 -4.10 23.20
C HIS A 51 14.13 -2.66 22.82
N ARG A 52 15.33 -2.47 22.22
CA ARG A 52 15.87 -1.17 21.78
C ARG A 52 15.99 -1.05 20.26
N ALA A 53 15.36 -1.95 19.52
CA ALA A 53 15.25 -1.85 18.08
C ALA A 53 14.56 -0.55 17.64
N GLY A 54 14.80 -0.17 16.39
CA GLY A 54 14.23 1.00 15.76
C GLY A 54 14.97 2.30 16.03
N ARG A 55 14.81 3.26 15.11
CA ARG A 55 15.52 4.55 15.12
C ARG A 55 15.16 5.41 16.33
N THR A 56 13.95 5.24 16.86
CA THR A 56 13.41 6.02 17.98
C THR A 56 13.16 5.16 19.22
N ARG A 57 13.07 5.80 20.39
CA ARG A 57 12.74 5.15 21.68
C ARG A 57 11.31 4.62 21.74
N ARG A 58 10.43 5.06 20.85
CA ARG A 58 9.01 4.66 20.77
C ARG A 58 8.70 3.84 19.52
N SER A 59 9.73 3.34 18.86
CA SER A 59 9.56 2.56 17.65
C SER A 59 8.78 1.27 17.90
N THR A 60 8.04 0.81 16.90
CA THR A 60 7.33 -0.47 16.89
C THR A 60 8.24 -1.66 16.55
N GLU A 61 9.47 -1.41 16.07
CA GLU A 61 10.45 -2.44 15.71
C GLU A 61 10.68 -3.52 16.78
N PRO A 62 10.75 -3.22 18.10
CA PRO A 62 10.90 -4.27 19.11
C PRO A 62 9.80 -5.35 19.04
N GLU A 63 8.56 -4.94 18.75
CA GLU A 63 7.41 -5.85 18.62
C GLU A 63 7.56 -6.70 17.34
N ARG A 64 7.83 -6.05 16.20
CA ARG A 64 8.10 -6.72 14.91
C ARG A 64 9.18 -7.80 15.04
N MET A 65 10.25 -7.43 15.75
CA MET A 65 11.45 -8.25 15.81
C MET A 65 11.27 -9.52 16.66
N VAL A 66 10.54 -9.40 17.77
CA VAL A 66 10.29 -10.53 18.68
C VAL A 66 9.19 -11.44 18.14
N HIS A 67 8.11 -10.88 17.60
CA HIS A 67 6.93 -11.67 17.23
C HIS A 67 6.98 -12.29 15.83
N ARG A 68 7.70 -11.67 14.89
CA ARG A 68 7.69 -12.11 13.49
C ARG A 68 9.07 -12.37 12.93
N PHE A 69 9.97 -11.40 13.06
CA PHE A 69 11.31 -11.49 12.47
C PHE A 69 12.11 -12.71 12.93
N THR A 70 11.94 -13.10 14.20
CA THR A 70 12.57 -14.29 14.75
C THR A 70 12.11 -15.57 14.05
N GLY A 71 10.83 -15.66 13.69
CA GLY A 71 10.26 -16.75 12.92
C GLY A 71 10.78 -16.77 11.49
N GLU A 72 10.75 -15.62 10.81
CA GLU A 72 11.24 -15.48 9.42
C GLU A 72 12.72 -15.86 9.28
N LEU A 73 13.61 -15.36 10.15
CA LEU A 73 15.02 -15.76 10.14
C LEU A 73 15.22 -17.26 10.36
N ALA A 74 14.37 -17.88 11.19
CA ALA A 74 14.47 -19.29 11.51
C ALA A 74 13.93 -20.20 10.39
N VAL A 75 12.78 -19.84 9.82
CA VAL A 75 12.07 -20.61 8.79
C VAL A 75 12.65 -20.29 7.42
N CYS A 76 12.51 -19.05 6.94
CA CYS A 76 12.93 -18.64 5.61
C CYS A 76 14.46 -18.60 5.48
N GLY A 77 15.16 -18.16 6.53
CA GLY A 77 16.63 -18.12 6.52
C GLY A 77 17.33 -19.44 6.88
N GLY A 78 16.58 -20.46 7.32
CA GLY A 78 17.16 -21.74 7.76
C GLY A 78 18.11 -21.63 8.97
N LEU A 79 17.94 -20.62 9.84
CA LEU A 79 18.84 -20.34 10.97
C LEU A 79 18.29 -20.82 12.33
N LYS A 80 19.18 -20.92 13.31
CA LYS A 80 18.81 -20.98 14.74
C LYS A 80 18.91 -19.57 15.32
N VAL A 81 17.83 -19.08 15.92
CA VAL A 81 17.77 -17.70 16.42
C VAL A 81 17.60 -17.68 17.95
N VAL A 82 18.39 -16.85 18.61
CA VAL A 82 18.22 -16.50 20.03
C VAL A 82 18.08 -15.00 20.12
N ILE A 83 16.98 -14.52 20.70
CA ILE A 83 16.69 -13.09 20.83
C ILE A 83 16.54 -12.70 22.31
N GLU A 84 17.28 -11.67 22.73
CA GLU A 84 17.15 -11.06 24.05
C GLU A 84 15.98 -10.08 24.08
N ARG A 85 15.06 -10.24 25.03
CA ARG A 85 13.90 -9.36 25.23
C ARG A 85 13.70 -9.00 26.71
N ASP A 86 12.98 -7.90 26.97
CA ASP A 86 12.66 -7.44 28.32
C ASP A 86 11.43 -8.14 28.92
N LEU A 87 11.29 -8.16 30.25
CA LEU A 87 10.17 -8.78 31.00
C LEU A 87 9.40 -7.74 31.84
N PRO A 88 8.08 -7.93 32.10
CA PRO A 88 7.22 -9.01 31.65
C PRO A 88 6.40 -8.55 30.45
N ASP A 89 6.59 -9.21 29.31
CA ASP A 89 5.75 -8.95 28.15
C ASP A 89 4.30 -9.40 28.45
N VAL A 90 3.36 -8.45 28.47
CA VAL A 90 1.92 -8.69 28.70
C VAL A 90 1.22 -9.05 27.38
N ARG A 91 1.94 -9.04 26.25
CA ARG A 91 1.36 -9.10 24.92
C ARG A 91 1.61 -10.48 24.29
N LEU A 92 0.54 -11.28 24.32
CA LEU A 92 0.28 -12.54 23.60
C LEU A 92 1.16 -13.75 23.94
N ALA A 93 0.51 -14.93 23.89
CA ALA A 93 1.19 -16.22 23.93
C ALA A 93 2.04 -16.39 22.67
N HIS A 94 3.18 -17.04 22.81
CA HIS A 94 4.12 -17.30 21.72
C HIS A 94 4.63 -18.73 21.80
N ASP A 95 4.78 -19.38 20.65
CA ASP A 95 5.15 -20.81 20.51
C ASP A 95 6.67 -21.05 20.62
N HIS A 96 7.41 -20.11 21.20
CA HIS A 96 8.88 -20.17 21.31
C HIS A 96 9.35 -20.57 22.71
N LEU A 97 10.51 -21.25 22.78
CA LEU A 97 11.17 -21.57 24.04
C LEU A 97 11.69 -20.30 24.71
N VAL A 98 11.10 -19.91 25.84
CA VAL A 98 11.52 -18.74 26.61
C VAL A 98 12.43 -19.15 27.76
N VAL A 99 13.65 -18.60 27.78
CA VAL A 99 14.58 -18.73 28.91
C VAL A 99 14.58 -17.41 29.69
N ALA A 100 13.89 -17.38 30.82
CA ALA A 100 13.91 -16.24 31.72
C ALA A 100 15.19 -16.26 32.59
N LEU A 101 16.02 -15.23 32.48
CA LEU A 101 17.07 -15.00 33.45
C LEU A 101 16.43 -14.59 34.78
N GLN A 102 16.79 -15.29 35.87
CA GLN A 102 16.34 -14.91 37.21
C GLN A 102 16.83 -13.48 37.48
N PRO A 103 15.95 -12.51 37.80
CA PRO A 103 16.41 -11.20 38.16
C PRO A 103 17.33 -11.34 39.38
N SER A 104 18.55 -10.77 39.28
CA SER A 104 19.31 -10.41 40.47
C SER A 104 18.37 -9.57 41.37
N SER A 105 18.40 -9.81 42.68
CA SER A 105 17.39 -9.31 43.61
C SER A 105 16.99 -7.85 43.31
N ALA A 106 15.70 -7.52 43.39
CA ALA A 106 15.22 -6.18 43.04
C ALA A 106 15.95 -5.06 43.80
N GLU A 107 16.49 -5.36 44.99
CA GLU A 107 17.32 -4.43 45.77
C GLU A 107 18.73 -4.24 45.16
N ASP A 108 19.35 -5.29 44.60
CA ASP A 108 20.65 -5.21 43.92
C ASP A 108 20.54 -4.50 42.55
N ALA A 109 19.45 -4.71 41.81
CA ALA A 109 19.23 -4.04 40.53
C ALA A 109 18.90 -2.53 40.70
N VAL A 110 18.17 -2.17 41.76
CA VAL A 110 17.85 -0.77 42.11
C VAL A 110 19.08 0.00 42.61
N GLN A 111 20.05 -0.69 43.22
CA GLN A 111 21.33 -0.10 43.65
C GLN A 111 22.43 -0.12 42.57
N ALA A 112 22.39 -1.05 41.61
CA ALA A 112 23.40 -1.19 40.55
C ALA A 112 23.28 -0.16 39.41
N VAL A 113 22.11 0.44 39.22
CA VAL A 113 21.91 1.55 38.28
C VAL A 113 22.38 2.83 38.98
N GLY A 114 23.62 3.24 38.68
CA GLY A 114 24.31 4.35 39.34
C GLY A 114 23.41 5.56 39.56
N HIS A 115 23.32 6.03 40.79
CA HIS A 115 22.64 7.30 41.06
C HIS A 115 23.41 8.42 40.38
N PRO A 116 22.72 9.45 39.85
CA PRO A 116 23.40 10.63 39.36
C PRO A 116 24.36 11.12 40.45
N SER A 117 25.61 11.37 40.05
CA SER A 117 26.64 11.92 40.92
C SER A 117 26.10 13.17 41.62
N ASP A 118 26.48 13.39 42.88
CA ASP A 118 26.13 14.60 43.63
C ASP A 118 26.58 15.83 42.81
N GLY A 119 25.62 16.58 42.26
CA GLY A 119 25.86 17.77 41.42
C GLY A 119 25.39 17.67 39.97
N ALA A 120 24.99 16.51 39.46
CA ALA A 120 24.40 16.40 38.12
C ALA A 120 22.99 17.02 38.07
N ASP A 121 22.72 17.86 37.06
CA ASP A 121 21.38 18.41 36.84
C ASP A 121 20.43 17.33 36.29
N VAL A 122 19.64 16.73 37.19
CA VAL A 122 18.68 15.66 36.85
C VAL A 122 17.64 16.11 35.81
N GLU A 123 17.26 17.39 35.76
CA GLU A 123 16.31 17.88 34.76
C GLU A 123 16.96 17.98 33.39
N ALA A 124 18.26 18.29 33.31
CA ALA A 124 18.98 18.25 32.05
C ALA A 124 19.10 16.80 31.53
N LEU A 125 19.35 15.83 32.42
CA LEU A 125 19.32 14.40 32.06
C LEU A 125 17.91 13.97 31.63
N ARG A 126 16.86 14.43 32.32
CA ARG A 126 15.47 14.18 31.91
C ARG A 126 15.19 14.73 30.52
N ALA A 127 15.63 15.95 30.23
CA ALA A 127 15.51 16.54 28.90
C ALA A 127 16.21 15.70 27.81
N LEU A 128 17.40 15.16 28.08
CA LEU A 128 18.06 14.24 27.13
C LEU A 128 17.25 12.95 26.94
N ALA A 129 16.68 12.41 28.01
CA ALA A 129 15.83 11.22 27.96
C ALA A 129 14.54 11.46 27.15
N LEU A 130 14.07 12.71 27.06
CA LEU A 130 12.93 13.09 26.22
C LEU A 130 13.24 13.15 24.72
N ALA A 131 14.51 13.06 24.30
CA ALA A 131 14.84 12.89 22.89
C ALA A 131 14.23 11.59 22.34
N GLU A 132 13.70 11.59 21.12
CA GLU A 132 13.18 10.37 20.50
C GLU A 132 14.30 9.50 19.92
N VAL A 133 15.31 10.10 19.27
CA VAL A 133 16.53 9.38 18.89
C VAL A 133 17.40 9.15 20.14
N ARG A 134 17.96 7.94 20.29
CA ARG A 134 18.74 7.54 21.49
C ARG A 134 19.99 8.40 21.75
N ARG A 135 20.48 9.05 20.70
CA ARG A 135 21.52 10.09 20.74
C ARG A 135 20.96 11.42 20.25
N ALA A 136 21.43 12.52 20.82
CA ALA A 136 21.04 13.87 20.40
C ALA A 136 22.27 14.78 20.29
N PRO A 137 22.37 15.62 19.25
CA PRO A 137 23.42 16.62 19.19
C PRO A 137 23.19 17.69 20.27
N LEU A 138 24.26 18.28 20.79
CA LEU A 138 24.19 19.25 21.89
C LEU A 138 23.15 20.38 21.69
N PRO A 139 22.95 20.95 20.48
CA PRO A 139 21.90 21.95 20.25
C PRO A 139 20.48 21.41 20.45
N VAL A 140 20.22 20.15 20.09
CA VAL A 140 18.90 19.51 20.30
C VAL A 140 18.67 19.25 21.79
N TRP A 141 19.69 18.75 22.50
CA TRP A 141 19.58 18.56 23.95
C TRP A 141 19.35 19.90 24.68
N THR A 142 20.03 20.96 24.24
CA THR A 142 19.80 22.32 24.78
C THR A 142 18.36 22.80 24.53
N ALA A 143 17.80 22.57 23.33
CA ALA A 143 16.42 22.92 23.03
C ALA A 143 15.42 22.13 23.90
N LEU A 144 15.64 20.82 24.07
CA LEU A 144 14.85 19.98 24.97
C LEU A 144 14.90 20.47 26.42
N ALA A 145 16.09 20.86 26.91
CA ALA A 145 16.28 21.37 28.26
C ALA A 145 15.58 22.73 28.46
N GLN A 146 15.66 23.61 27.47
CA GLN A 146 14.94 24.90 27.50
C GLN A 146 13.44 24.69 27.55
N ALA A 147 12.91 23.80 26.71
CA ALA A 147 11.48 23.48 26.70
C ALA A 147 11.02 22.88 28.03
N LEU A 148 11.75 21.91 28.58
CA LEU A 148 11.44 21.34 29.89
C LEU A 148 11.51 22.40 31.00
N GLY A 149 12.48 23.30 30.92
CA GLY A 149 12.71 24.36 31.90
C GLY A 149 11.52 25.29 32.14
N SER A 150 10.73 25.54 31.09
CA SER A 150 9.48 26.31 31.15
C SER A 150 8.45 25.67 32.09
N TYR A 151 8.46 24.33 32.22
CA TYR A 151 7.50 23.57 33.02
C TYR A 151 8.00 23.28 34.45
N VAL A 152 9.30 23.03 34.61
CA VAL A 152 9.89 22.77 35.93
C VAL A 152 10.25 24.05 36.70
N GLY A 153 10.07 25.21 36.08
CA GLY A 153 10.29 26.53 36.71
C GLY A 153 11.76 26.88 36.94
N ARG A 154 12.68 26.16 36.30
CA ARG A 154 14.13 26.42 36.33
C ARG A 154 14.77 26.03 34.99
N SER A 155 15.79 26.75 34.55
CA SER A 155 16.53 26.38 33.34
C SER A 155 17.51 25.25 33.67
N PRO A 156 17.37 24.04 33.07
CA PRO A 156 18.31 22.96 33.28
C PRO A 156 19.66 23.27 32.64
N ASP A 157 20.75 23.00 33.35
CA ASP A 157 22.11 23.27 32.87
C ASP A 157 22.73 22.06 32.18
N VAL A 158 22.69 22.08 30.85
CA VAL A 158 23.25 21.03 29.99
C VAL A 158 24.77 20.91 30.14
N ALA A 159 25.49 22.02 30.31
CA ALA A 159 26.95 22.00 30.41
C ALA A 159 27.38 21.36 31.74
N THR A 160 26.77 21.79 32.84
CA THR A 160 27.02 21.19 34.17
C THR A 160 26.64 19.69 34.17
N ALA A 161 25.51 19.32 33.55
CA ALA A 161 25.11 17.92 33.46
C ALA A 161 26.10 17.07 32.65
N LEU A 162 26.62 17.58 31.52
CA LEU A 162 27.60 16.88 30.70
C LEU A 162 28.93 16.66 31.45
N GLU A 163 29.42 17.69 32.15
CA GLU A 163 30.66 17.61 32.93
C GLU A 163 30.53 16.67 34.14
N ALA A 164 29.43 16.77 34.89
CA ALA A 164 29.21 15.99 36.12
C ALA A 164 28.83 14.53 35.86
N SER A 165 28.27 14.23 34.69
CA SER A 165 27.73 12.89 34.34
C SER A 165 28.67 12.09 33.45
N GLY A 166 29.98 12.33 33.54
CA GLY A 166 30.99 11.69 32.70
C GLY A 166 31.04 10.16 32.75
N GLU A 167 30.42 9.52 33.75
CA GLU A 167 30.22 8.05 33.85
C GLU A 167 28.88 7.57 33.26
N LEU A 168 27.86 8.44 33.19
CA LEU A 168 26.52 8.11 32.68
C LEU A 168 26.33 8.45 31.20
N LEU A 169 27.01 9.49 30.71
CA LEU A 169 26.88 10.00 29.35
C LEU A 169 28.13 9.75 28.52
N GLU A 170 27.93 9.46 27.25
CA GLU A 170 28.97 9.40 26.23
C GLU A 170 28.71 10.49 25.20
N MET A 171 29.78 11.19 24.82
CA MET A 171 29.76 12.19 23.75
C MET A 171 30.77 11.79 22.68
N ASP A 172 30.34 11.79 21.41
CA ASP A 172 31.22 11.54 20.28
C ASP A 172 31.94 12.81 19.79
N GLU A 173 32.85 12.65 18.82
CA GLU A 173 33.64 13.75 18.25
C GLU A 173 32.78 14.80 17.52
N ASP A 174 31.58 14.40 17.05
CA ASP A 174 30.63 15.25 16.33
C ASP A 174 29.65 15.98 17.27
N GLY A 175 29.82 15.81 18.59
CA GLY A 175 29.02 16.48 19.60
C GLY A 175 27.64 15.86 19.83
N TRP A 176 27.46 14.58 19.49
CA TRP A 176 26.28 13.80 19.88
C TRP A 176 26.45 13.23 21.27
N VAL A 177 25.43 13.39 22.08
CA VAL A 177 25.38 12.89 23.45
C VAL A 177 24.34 11.76 23.55
N ARG A 178 24.69 10.69 24.26
CA ARG A 178 23.80 9.57 24.58
C ARG A 178 24.06 9.05 25.98
N PHE A 179 23.12 8.29 26.52
CA PHE A 179 23.36 7.50 27.73
C PHE A 179 24.27 6.30 27.39
N ARG A 180 25.20 5.97 28.31
CA ARG A 180 25.97 4.72 28.21
C ARG A 180 25.10 3.50 28.47
N ASP A 181 24.17 3.64 29.41
CA ASP A 181 23.16 2.65 29.74
C ASP A 181 21.78 3.28 29.57
N GLU A 182 21.06 2.80 28.57
CA GLU A 182 19.77 3.35 28.15
C GLU A 182 18.67 3.18 29.21
N ARG A 183 18.86 2.28 30.19
CA ARG A 183 17.96 2.12 31.35
C ARG A 183 17.79 3.41 32.15
N HIS A 184 18.80 4.28 32.14
CA HIS A 184 18.68 5.59 32.77
C HIS A 184 17.67 6.49 32.05
N ALA A 185 17.68 6.49 30.72
CA ALA A 185 16.74 7.27 29.91
C ALA A 185 15.30 6.73 30.06
N GLU A 186 15.14 5.41 29.97
CA GLU A 186 13.86 4.72 30.13
C GLU A 186 13.21 5.07 31.48
N ARG A 187 13.97 4.97 32.58
CA ARG A 187 13.50 5.34 33.92
C ARG A 187 13.10 6.81 34.02
N LEU A 188 13.90 7.72 33.44
CA LEU A 188 13.58 9.15 33.46
C LEU A 188 12.28 9.43 32.69
N ARG A 189 12.09 8.82 31.52
CA ARG A 189 10.84 8.92 30.74
C ARG A 189 9.64 8.38 31.51
N LEU A 190 9.75 7.19 32.11
CA LEU A 190 8.67 6.56 32.90
C LEU A 190 8.23 7.42 34.09
N THR A 191 9.14 8.20 34.68
CA THR A 191 8.83 9.11 35.80
C THR A 191 8.43 10.53 35.38
N THR A 192 8.39 10.82 34.07
CA THR A 192 8.01 12.13 33.55
C THR A 192 6.52 12.15 33.21
N ASP A 193 5.82 13.20 33.63
CA ASP A 193 4.39 13.38 33.34
C ASP A 193 4.13 13.48 31.84
N ALA A 194 3.10 12.78 31.34
CA ALA A 194 2.75 12.75 29.92
C ALA A 194 2.38 14.14 29.36
N GLU A 195 1.77 15.02 30.16
CA GLU A 195 1.48 16.40 29.75
C GLU A 195 2.77 17.19 29.53
N ILE A 196 3.80 16.99 30.37
CA ILE A 196 5.12 17.60 30.20
C ILE A 196 5.79 17.06 28.94
N VAL A 197 5.74 15.74 28.70
CA VAL A 197 6.30 15.13 27.48
C VAL A 197 5.67 15.74 26.23
N ARG A 198 4.34 15.83 26.19
CA ARG A 198 3.61 16.44 25.08
C ARG A 198 4.02 17.90 24.87
N ALA A 199 4.07 18.68 25.94
CA ALA A 199 4.35 20.11 25.85
C ALA A 199 5.79 20.41 25.41
N VAL A 200 6.77 19.65 25.92
CA VAL A 200 8.16 19.70 25.45
C VAL A 200 8.26 19.31 23.96
N SER A 201 7.49 18.30 23.54
CA SER A 201 7.48 17.85 22.14
C SER A 201 6.90 18.92 21.21
N VAL A 202 5.84 19.63 21.60
CA VAL A 202 5.28 20.78 20.84
C VAL A 202 6.36 21.85 20.61
N GLU A 203 7.06 22.26 21.67
CA GLU A 203 8.13 23.26 21.55
C GLU A 203 9.28 22.78 20.65
N LEU A 204 9.67 21.51 20.79
CA LEU A 204 10.76 20.95 19.98
C LEU A 204 10.36 20.81 18.51
N VAL A 205 9.13 20.39 18.21
CA VAL A 205 8.60 20.31 16.83
C VAL A 205 8.65 21.69 16.19
N ALA A 206 8.14 22.71 16.86
CA ALA A 206 8.19 24.09 16.38
C ALA A 206 9.64 24.53 16.11
N TRP A 207 10.56 24.21 17.03
CA TRP A 207 11.97 24.55 16.87
C TRP A 207 12.64 23.80 15.70
N LEU A 208 12.38 22.50 15.54
CA LEU A 208 12.97 21.64 14.51
C LEU A 208 12.54 22.03 13.10
N ARG A 209 11.28 22.44 12.89
CA ARG A 209 10.74 22.84 11.59
C ARG A 209 11.59 23.92 10.88
N ASP A 210 12.24 24.78 11.66
CA ASP A 210 13.06 25.89 11.15
C ASP A 210 14.55 25.55 10.97
N ARG A 211 14.98 24.33 11.27
CA ARG A 211 16.41 23.96 11.26
C ARG A 211 16.90 23.62 9.84
N PRO A 212 18.14 23.98 9.47
CA PRO A 212 18.71 23.63 8.17
C PRO A 212 19.03 22.12 8.05
N ALA A 213 19.08 21.60 6.82
CA ALA A 213 19.28 20.17 6.55
C ALA A 213 20.73 19.70 6.76
N ALA A 214 21.73 20.55 6.51
CA ALA A 214 23.15 20.15 6.46
C ALA A 214 23.85 20.03 7.83
N ALA A 215 23.18 20.33 8.94
CA ALA A 215 23.77 20.28 10.28
C ALA A 215 23.46 18.95 11.00
N THR A 216 24.15 18.65 12.11
CA THR A 216 23.82 17.52 13.01
C THR A 216 22.36 17.57 13.48
N THR A 217 21.80 18.76 13.66
CA THR A 217 20.37 18.95 13.91
C THR A 217 19.47 18.46 12.77
N GLY A 218 19.93 18.56 11.51
CA GLY A 218 19.21 18.06 10.34
C GLY A 218 19.17 16.54 10.31
N GLN A 219 20.25 15.87 10.70
CA GLN A 219 20.28 14.41 10.86
C GLN A 219 19.34 13.95 11.99
N TYR A 220 19.32 14.67 13.12
CA TYR A 220 18.36 14.39 14.19
C TYR A 220 16.92 14.61 13.73
N LEU A 221 16.65 15.68 12.98
CA LEU A 221 15.33 15.97 12.43
C LEU A 221 14.82 14.81 11.58
N ALA A 222 15.67 14.28 10.69
CA ALA A 222 15.28 13.19 9.79
C ALA A 222 14.73 11.97 10.54
N GLN A 223 15.32 11.63 11.69
CA GLN A 223 14.96 10.44 12.45
C GLN A 223 13.95 10.72 13.58
N GLY A 224 13.96 11.92 14.16
CA GLY A 224 13.23 12.22 15.39
C GLY A 224 11.98 13.08 15.22
N LEU A 225 11.88 13.91 14.17
CA LEU A 225 10.80 14.90 14.05
C LEU A 225 9.41 14.26 14.02
N ALA A 226 9.25 13.19 13.24
CA ALA A 226 7.97 12.53 13.07
C ALA A 226 7.44 11.99 14.42
N MET A 227 8.28 11.31 15.19
CA MET A 227 7.90 10.76 16.49
C MET A 227 7.64 11.85 17.55
N HIS A 228 8.39 12.96 17.53
CA HIS A 228 8.07 14.13 18.35
C HIS A 228 6.71 14.75 17.97
N ALA A 229 6.37 14.75 16.67
CA ALA A 229 5.08 15.24 16.20
C ALA A 229 3.92 14.36 16.67
N VAL A 230 4.10 13.04 16.72
CA VAL A 230 3.13 12.11 17.35
C VAL A 230 2.93 12.48 18.83
N GLN A 231 4.02 12.67 19.59
CA GLN A 231 3.92 13.06 21.00
C GLN A 231 3.25 14.43 21.21
N ALA A 232 3.43 15.35 20.28
CA ALA A 232 2.79 16.67 20.31
C ALA A 232 1.30 16.62 19.94
N GLY A 233 0.85 15.58 19.22
CA GLY A 233 -0.45 15.54 18.54
C GLY A 233 -0.48 16.43 17.28
N GLU A 234 0.66 16.58 16.62
CA GLU A 234 0.86 17.40 15.41
C GLU A 234 1.33 16.58 14.20
N PHE A 235 1.33 15.25 14.27
CA PHE A 235 1.84 14.38 13.21
C PHE A 235 1.17 14.66 11.86
N ASP A 236 -0.16 14.77 11.86
CA ASP A 236 -0.98 15.17 10.72
C ASP A 236 -0.51 16.48 10.03
N SER A 237 -0.15 17.50 10.80
CA SER A 237 0.41 18.76 10.28
C SER A 237 1.81 18.59 9.70
N VAL A 238 2.62 17.71 10.28
CA VAL A 238 4.00 17.47 9.81
C VAL A 238 4.00 16.65 8.53
N GLN A 239 3.22 15.58 8.47
CA GLN A 239 3.17 14.69 7.30
C GLN A 239 2.58 15.37 6.06
N ARG A 240 1.70 16.37 6.21
CA ARG A 240 1.18 17.16 5.08
C ARG A 240 2.11 18.29 4.62
N SER A 241 3.22 18.55 5.31
CA SER A 241 4.19 19.52 4.85
C SER A 241 5.22 18.85 3.95
N GLY A 242 5.11 19.04 2.64
CA GLY A 242 6.03 18.51 1.64
C GLY A 242 7.51 18.84 1.95
N ARG A 243 7.77 20.04 2.47
CA ARG A 243 9.10 20.48 2.88
C ARG A 243 9.67 19.67 4.05
N LEU A 244 8.83 19.23 4.98
CA LEU A 244 9.26 18.44 6.14
C LEU A 244 9.41 16.97 5.76
N VAL A 245 8.43 16.37 5.08
CA VAL A 245 8.48 14.94 4.71
C VAL A 245 9.64 14.61 3.78
N ALA A 246 10.02 15.51 2.88
CA ALA A 246 11.22 15.36 2.05
C ALA A 246 12.52 15.20 2.87
N ARG A 247 12.51 15.59 4.15
CA ARG A 247 13.65 15.56 5.06
C ARG A 247 13.51 14.52 6.17
N ILE A 248 12.36 13.88 6.29
CA ILE A 248 12.13 12.80 7.24
C ILE A 248 12.59 11.50 6.58
N ASP A 249 13.28 10.67 7.35
CA ASP A 249 13.70 9.34 6.95
C ASP A 249 12.48 8.44 6.73
N GLN A 250 12.54 7.56 5.72
CA GLN A 250 11.41 6.70 5.35
C GLN A 250 10.91 5.86 6.53
N VAL A 251 11.82 5.18 7.24
CA VAL A 251 11.48 4.33 8.39
C VAL A 251 10.90 5.19 9.50
N ALA A 252 11.50 6.35 9.79
CA ALA A 252 10.99 7.25 10.81
C ALA A 252 9.56 7.76 10.53
N LEU A 253 9.20 7.95 9.25
CA LEU A 253 7.84 8.33 8.86
C LEU A 253 6.84 7.19 9.04
N ILE A 254 7.20 5.98 8.61
CA ILE A 254 6.37 4.77 8.75
C ILE A 254 6.17 4.44 10.23
N ASP A 255 7.24 4.43 11.03
CA ASP A 255 7.24 4.16 12.46
C ASP A 255 6.34 5.17 13.22
N ALA A 256 6.42 6.45 12.86
CA ALA A 256 5.56 7.48 13.43
C ALA A 256 4.08 7.31 13.05
N ALA A 257 3.78 6.89 11.82
CA ALA A 257 2.40 6.64 11.39
C ALA A 257 1.72 5.56 12.24
N HIS A 258 2.43 4.45 12.51
CA HIS A 258 1.93 3.36 13.35
C HIS A 258 1.85 3.72 14.83
N ALA A 259 2.72 4.62 15.29
CA ALA A 259 2.67 5.14 16.66
C ALA A 259 1.53 6.15 16.88
N ASP A 260 1.07 6.85 15.83
CA ASP A 260 -0.04 7.81 15.89
C ASP A 260 -1.39 7.07 15.95
N ASP A 261 -1.61 6.13 15.04
CA ASP A 261 -2.75 5.21 15.04
C ASP A 261 -2.28 3.83 14.55
N SER A 262 -2.27 2.86 15.47
CA SER A 262 -1.76 1.51 15.19
C SER A 262 -2.64 0.70 14.25
N TYR A 263 -3.84 1.18 13.90
CA TYR A 263 -4.79 0.44 13.05
C TYR A 263 -5.14 1.15 11.75
N VAL A 264 -4.92 2.47 11.62
CA VAL A 264 -5.37 3.23 10.44
C VAL A 264 -4.34 4.26 10.00
N VAL A 265 -3.61 3.96 8.93
CA VAL A 265 -2.83 4.95 8.18
C VAL A 265 -3.66 5.45 7.00
N SER A 266 -3.83 6.76 6.87
CA SER A 266 -4.58 7.33 5.75
C SER A 266 -3.82 7.16 4.43
N GLY A 267 -4.40 6.44 3.47
CA GLY A 267 -3.81 6.27 2.12
C GLY A 267 -3.70 7.57 1.31
N ALA A 268 -4.42 8.63 1.69
CA ALA A 268 -4.38 9.94 1.06
C ALA A 268 -3.33 10.88 1.69
N SER A 269 -2.25 10.32 2.25
CA SER A 269 -1.21 11.09 2.96
C SER A 269 0.20 10.64 2.58
N PRO A 270 1.23 11.48 2.71
CA PRO A 270 2.62 11.04 2.49
C PRO A 270 3.08 9.91 3.41
N ALA A 271 2.46 9.73 4.58
CA ALA A 271 2.73 8.56 5.43
C ALA A 271 2.12 7.28 4.84
N GLY A 272 0.89 7.35 4.32
CA GLY A 272 0.26 6.24 3.60
C GLY A 272 1.03 5.83 2.35
N ASP A 273 1.54 6.81 1.60
CA ASP A 273 2.45 6.57 0.48
C ASP A 273 3.70 5.81 0.92
N ALA A 274 4.29 6.19 2.06
CA ALA A 274 5.50 5.55 2.57
C ALA A 274 5.27 4.08 2.92
N VAL A 275 4.12 3.77 3.54
CA VAL A 275 3.71 2.39 3.84
C VAL A 275 3.53 1.61 2.55
N ASN A 276 2.75 2.13 1.60
CA ASN A 276 2.46 1.40 0.37
C ASN A 276 3.68 1.24 -0.55
N LEU A 277 4.58 2.23 -0.60
CA LEU A 277 5.85 2.14 -1.32
C LEU A 277 6.79 1.10 -0.70
N TRP A 278 6.90 1.09 0.64
CA TRP A 278 7.69 0.07 1.33
C TRP A 278 7.17 -1.34 1.04
N MET A 279 5.84 -1.54 1.04
CA MET A 279 5.21 -2.81 0.65
C MET A 279 5.45 -3.19 -0.81
N CYS A 280 5.80 -2.24 -1.68
CA CYS A 280 6.17 -2.49 -3.07
C CYS A 280 7.70 -2.66 -3.24
N GLY A 281 8.45 -2.88 -2.16
CA GLY A 281 9.91 -3.06 -2.20
C GLY A 281 10.72 -1.78 -2.44
N VAL A 282 10.10 -0.61 -2.33
CA VAL A 282 10.79 0.68 -2.38
C VAL A 282 11.33 0.99 -0.98
N ASP A 283 12.47 0.40 -0.65
CA ASP A 283 13.15 0.56 0.65
C ASP A 283 14.63 0.93 0.51
N SER A 284 15.29 1.22 1.65
CA SER A 284 16.75 1.38 1.73
C SER A 284 17.32 2.46 0.80
N LEU A 285 16.52 3.48 0.50
CA LEU A 285 16.88 4.55 -0.43
C LEU A 285 17.71 5.65 0.25
N SER A 286 18.52 6.35 -0.54
CA SER A 286 19.09 7.62 -0.08
C SER A 286 17.97 8.64 0.17
N GLN A 287 18.19 9.61 1.06
CA GLN A 287 17.19 10.65 1.36
C GLN A 287 16.69 11.40 0.11
N GLY A 288 17.57 11.62 -0.88
CA GLY A 288 17.19 12.29 -2.14
C GLY A 288 16.30 11.42 -3.02
N GLU A 289 16.64 10.14 -3.19
CA GLU A 289 15.79 9.16 -3.90
C GLU A 289 14.42 9.03 -3.22
N TRP A 290 14.41 8.90 -1.89
CA TRP A 290 13.18 8.87 -1.10
C TRP A 290 12.30 10.11 -1.32
N ALA A 291 12.89 11.31 -1.26
CA ALA A 291 12.15 12.55 -1.54
C ALA A 291 11.61 12.60 -2.98
N SER A 292 12.30 11.99 -3.95
CA SER A 292 11.85 11.92 -5.35
C SER A 292 10.65 10.98 -5.51
N TRP A 293 10.63 9.86 -4.79
CA TRP A 293 9.46 8.98 -4.70
C TRP A 293 8.25 9.67 -4.07
N LEU A 294 8.42 10.38 -2.96
CA LEU A 294 7.35 11.18 -2.37
C LEU A 294 6.84 12.27 -3.31
N HIS A 295 7.74 12.88 -4.11
CA HIS A 295 7.36 13.83 -5.15
C HIS A 295 6.49 13.16 -6.22
N LEU A 296 6.84 11.95 -6.67
CA LEU A 296 6.01 11.16 -7.59
C LEU A 296 4.64 10.86 -6.99
N MET A 297 4.58 10.30 -5.77
CA MET A 297 3.30 9.96 -5.13
C MET A 297 2.39 11.17 -4.97
N SER A 298 2.94 12.30 -4.54
CA SER A 298 2.18 13.56 -4.41
C SER A 298 1.69 14.06 -5.77
N THR A 299 2.50 13.92 -6.82
CA THR A 299 2.14 14.32 -8.19
C THR A 299 0.99 13.47 -8.73
N VAL A 300 1.05 12.13 -8.59
CA VAL A 300 0.02 11.23 -9.14
C VAL A 300 -1.30 11.33 -8.39
N ARG A 301 -1.28 11.62 -7.08
CA ARG A 301 -2.50 11.91 -6.32
C ARG A 301 -3.12 13.27 -6.64
N GLY A 302 -2.43 14.12 -7.39
CA GLY A 302 -2.87 15.49 -7.68
C GLY A 302 -2.64 16.48 -6.53
N ASP A 303 -1.87 16.13 -5.50
CA ASP A 303 -1.45 17.05 -4.43
C ASP A 303 -0.27 17.92 -4.91
N THR A 304 -0.61 18.86 -5.77
CA THR A 304 0.35 19.79 -6.39
C THR A 304 1.04 20.70 -5.37
N GLU A 305 0.41 20.98 -4.22
CA GLU A 305 1.00 21.79 -3.16
C GLU A 305 2.12 21.01 -2.47
N THR A 306 1.84 19.79 -2.02
CA THR A 306 2.85 18.93 -1.37
C THR A 306 4.00 18.63 -2.34
N ALA A 307 3.70 18.29 -3.60
CA ALA A 307 4.73 18.05 -4.62
C ALA A 307 5.65 19.27 -4.81
N ALA A 308 5.08 20.48 -4.95
CA ALA A 308 5.88 21.71 -5.09
C ALA A 308 6.72 22.03 -3.84
N GLN A 309 6.19 21.75 -2.64
CA GLN A 309 6.93 21.92 -1.39
C GLN A 309 8.09 20.91 -1.25
N ILE A 310 7.92 19.67 -1.74
CA ILE A 310 9.00 18.67 -1.80
C ILE A 310 10.10 19.13 -2.75
N ALA A 311 9.75 19.54 -3.98
CA ALA A 311 10.71 20.00 -4.98
C ALA A 311 11.51 21.24 -4.52
N SER A 312 10.90 22.10 -3.70
CA SER A 312 11.52 23.30 -3.13
C SER A 312 12.07 23.11 -1.71
N SER A 313 12.12 21.87 -1.19
CA SER A 313 12.52 21.57 0.19
C SER A 313 13.99 21.88 0.51
N GLY A 314 14.81 22.05 -0.52
CA GLY A 314 16.26 22.20 -0.43
C GLY A 314 17.01 20.88 -0.29
N GLN A 315 16.30 19.74 -0.33
CA GLN A 315 16.93 18.43 -0.51
C GLN A 315 17.30 18.22 -1.97
N PRO A 316 18.48 17.65 -2.27
CA PRO A 316 18.85 17.33 -3.64
C PRO A 316 18.04 16.12 -4.11
N LEU A 317 17.07 16.37 -5.00
CA LEU A 317 16.33 15.32 -5.68
C LEU A 317 17.13 14.86 -6.90
N PRO A 318 17.56 13.58 -6.99
CA PRO A 318 18.22 13.03 -8.17
C PRO A 318 17.36 13.13 -9.43
N TRP A 319 16.04 13.08 -9.26
CA TRP A 319 15.07 13.22 -10.35
C TRP A 319 13.78 13.88 -9.87
N GLN A 320 13.10 14.60 -10.77
CA GLN A 320 11.83 15.26 -10.48
C GLN A 320 10.80 14.86 -11.53
N VAL A 321 9.57 14.62 -11.08
CA VAL A 321 8.49 14.20 -11.98
C VAL A 321 8.05 15.36 -12.83
N ARG A 322 8.01 15.15 -14.14
CA ARG A 322 7.52 16.11 -15.12
C ARG A 322 6.03 15.95 -15.37
N TRP A 323 5.60 14.71 -15.57
CA TRP A 323 4.21 14.29 -15.72
C TRP A 323 4.11 12.81 -15.34
N ALA A 324 2.91 12.37 -14.97
CA ALA A 324 2.67 10.98 -14.61
C ALA A 324 1.23 10.55 -14.93
N HIS A 325 1.09 9.38 -15.53
CA HIS A 325 -0.14 8.61 -15.73
C HIS A 325 0.07 7.24 -15.09
N TRP A 326 0.21 7.26 -13.77
CA TRP A 326 0.67 6.14 -12.98
C TRP A 326 -0.15 5.99 -11.71
N ARG A 327 -0.57 4.77 -11.39
CA ARG A 327 -1.30 4.40 -10.18
C ARG A 327 -0.34 4.37 -8.98
N PRO A 328 -0.55 5.19 -7.94
CA PRO A 328 0.17 5.01 -6.69
C PRO A 328 -0.28 3.71 -5.98
N PRO A 329 0.65 2.94 -5.38
CA PRO A 329 0.32 1.80 -4.53
C PRO A 329 -0.74 2.12 -3.48
N GLY A 330 -1.65 1.18 -3.26
CA GLY A 330 -2.80 1.30 -2.37
C GLY A 330 -3.95 2.15 -2.91
N ALA A 331 -3.83 2.80 -4.06
CA ALA A 331 -4.98 3.48 -4.66
C ALA A 331 -5.95 2.48 -5.30
N VAL A 332 -7.22 2.59 -4.95
CA VAL A 332 -8.32 1.75 -5.46
C VAL A 332 -9.41 2.67 -6.02
N ASN A 333 -9.13 3.29 -7.17
CA ASN A 333 -9.98 4.34 -7.75
C ASN A 333 -10.02 4.25 -9.29
N ALA A 334 -11.19 4.55 -9.87
CA ALA A 334 -11.42 4.59 -11.32
C ALA A 334 -10.45 5.49 -12.09
N ALA A 335 -9.95 6.57 -11.48
CA ALA A 335 -9.00 7.50 -12.07
C ALA A 335 -7.67 6.84 -12.47
N TYR A 336 -7.35 5.69 -11.89
CA TYR A 336 -6.12 4.94 -12.14
C TYR A 336 -6.32 3.69 -13.00
N VAL A 337 -7.54 3.43 -13.47
CA VAL A 337 -7.82 2.30 -14.40
C VAL A 337 -7.03 2.45 -15.70
N ARG A 338 -6.80 3.70 -16.13
CA ARG A 338 -6.05 4.02 -17.35
C ARG A 338 -4.76 4.75 -16.99
N PRO A 339 -3.63 4.41 -17.64
CA PRO A 339 -3.50 3.49 -18.77
C PRO A 339 -3.47 2.00 -18.39
N GLY A 340 -3.41 1.68 -17.08
CA GLY A 340 -3.06 0.35 -16.60
C GLY A 340 -1.55 0.09 -16.76
N PRO A 341 -1.05 -1.12 -16.47
CA PRO A 341 0.36 -1.45 -16.61
C PRO A 341 0.86 -1.44 -18.02
N LEU A 342 2.09 -0.98 -18.14
CA LEU A 342 2.76 -0.76 -19.40
C LEU A 342 4.18 -1.33 -19.32
N GLY A 343 4.58 -1.96 -20.42
CA GLY A 343 5.92 -2.51 -20.63
C GLY A 343 6.67 -1.81 -21.74
N ASP A 344 7.94 -2.17 -21.92
CA ASP A 344 8.71 -1.95 -23.15
C ASP A 344 8.52 -0.58 -23.86
N PRO A 345 8.79 0.56 -23.19
CA PRO A 345 8.62 1.86 -23.81
C PRO A 345 9.64 2.09 -24.94
N VAL A 346 9.16 2.52 -26.10
CA VAL A 346 9.98 2.82 -27.29
C VAL A 346 9.78 4.26 -27.78
N ILE A 347 10.86 4.87 -28.26
CA ILE A 347 10.79 6.21 -28.86
C ILE A 347 10.16 6.11 -30.26
N ALA A 348 9.13 6.90 -30.51
CA ALA A 348 8.51 7.00 -31.81
C ALA A 348 9.47 7.58 -32.88
N PRO A 349 9.30 7.21 -34.16
CA PRO A 349 10.03 7.83 -35.27
C PRO A 349 9.91 9.36 -35.28
N ALA A 350 10.96 10.05 -35.74
CA ALA A 350 11.03 11.53 -35.71
C ALA A 350 9.94 12.23 -36.55
N ASP A 351 9.35 11.54 -37.51
CA ASP A 351 8.25 12.01 -38.36
C ASP A 351 6.87 11.78 -37.73
N TYR A 352 6.76 11.00 -36.64
CA TYR A 352 5.50 10.76 -35.94
C TYR A 352 4.94 12.05 -35.32
N LEU A 353 5.80 12.82 -34.65
CA LEU A 353 5.46 14.12 -34.08
C LEU A 353 6.53 15.17 -34.46
N PRO A 354 6.40 15.82 -35.63
CA PRO A 354 7.42 16.73 -36.14
C PRO A 354 7.77 17.85 -35.15
N GLY A 355 9.04 17.90 -34.74
CA GLY A 355 9.57 18.95 -33.84
C GLY A 355 9.48 18.63 -32.35
N ARG A 356 8.87 17.51 -31.97
CA ARG A 356 8.83 16.99 -30.60
C ARG A 356 9.14 15.48 -30.63
N GLN A 357 9.16 14.83 -29.47
CA GLN A 357 9.38 13.39 -29.37
C GLN A 357 8.16 12.73 -28.71
N ALA A 358 7.83 11.53 -29.16
CA ALA A 358 6.76 10.72 -28.60
C ALA A 358 7.32 9.38 -28.12
N VAL A 359 6.66 8.79 -27.13
CA VAL A 359 6.97 7.47 -26.59
C VAL A 359 5.75 6.58 -26.73
N CYS A 360 5.95 5.36 -27.21
CA CYS A 360 4.92 4.34 -27.34
C CYS A 360 5.20 3.22 -26.34
N ALA A 361 4.18 2.69 -25.68
CA ALA A 361 4.28 1.52 -24.83
C ALA A 361 3.06 0.61 -25.03
N PRO A 362 3.25 -0.73 -25.10
CA PRO A 362 2.16 -1.70 -25.00
C PRO A 362 1.63 -1.81 -23.57
N GLY A 363 0.34 -2.08 -23.43
CA GLY A 363 -0.24 -2.58 -22.19
C GLY A 363 0.13 -4.03 -21.96
N GLU A 364 0.44 -4.37 -20.70
CA GLU A 364 0.93 -5.70 -20.32
C GLU A 364 -0.13 -6.80 -20.49
N TRP A 365 -1.42 -6.46 -20.29
CA TRP A 365 -2.51 -7.46 -20.39
C TRP A 365 -3.44 -7.22 -21.57
N ASP A 366 -3.71 -5.95 -21.91
CA ASP A 366 -4.59 -5.65 -23.04
C ASP A 366 -3.85 -5.71 -24.40
N GLU A 367 -2.52 -5.83 -24.38
CA GLU A 367 -1.61 -5.85 -25.53
C GLU A 367 -1.79 -4.64 -26.48
N ARG A 368 -2.37 -3.54 -25.99
CA ARG A 368 -2.69 -2.36 -26.80
C ARG A 368 -1.64 -1.28 -26.62
N TYR A 369 -1.29 -0.69 -27.75
CA TYR A 369 -0.31 0.37 -27.82
C TYR A 369 -0.95 1.73 -27.56
N ARG A 370 -0.27 2.50 -26.73
CA ARG A 370 -0.59 3.88 -26.41
C ARG A 370 0.64 4.74 -26.69
N VAL A 371 0.42 5.97 -27.12
CA VAL A 371 1.49 6.89 -27.51
C VAL A 371 1.30 8.22 -26.81
N TRP A 372 2.35 8.69 -26.15
CA TRP A 372 2.37 9.96 -25.42
C TRP A 372 3.40 10.91 -26.01
N ASP A 373 3.12 12.20 -25.89
CA ASP A 373 4.12 13.22 -26.02
C ASP A 373 5.11 13.12 -24.85
N ALA A 374 6.40 12.97 -25.15
CA ALA A 374 7.41 12.74 -24.13
C ALA A 374 7.59 13.95 -23.19
N GLU A 375 7.34 15.17 -23.66
CA GLU A 375 7.58 16.41 -22.91
C GLU A 375 6.38 16.81 -22.06
N THR A 376 5.16 16.64 -22.57
CA THR A 376 3.92 17.06 -21.89
C THR A 376 3.14 15.93 -21.25
N GLY A 377 3.41 14.67 -21.61
CA GLY A 377 2.61 13.53 -21.20
C GLY A 377 1.22 13.51 -21.85
N GLU A 378 0.97 14.32 -22.87
CA GLU A 378 -0.32 14.30 -23.58
C GLU A 378 -0.47 12.99 -24.34
N GLU A 379 -1.58 12.28 -24.14
CA GLU A 379 -1.87 11.07 -24.90
C GLU A 379 -2.26 11.41 -26.34
N LEU A 380 -1.38 11.05 -27.28
CA LEU A 380 -1.49 11.37 -28.71
C LEU A 380 -2.35 10.34 -29.45
N ALA A 381 -2.24 9.07 -29.07
CA ALA A 381 -2.95 7.96 -29.68
C ALA A 381 -3.04 6.77 -28.72
N GLY A 382 -3.95 5.85 -29.01
CA GLY A 382 -4.21 4.68 -28.21
C GLY A 382 -5.43 4.81 -27.29
N PRO A 383 -5.78 3.72 -26.59
CA PRO A 383 -5.28 2.37 -26.83
C PRO A 383 -5.61 1.89 -28.26
N TRP A 384 -4.75 1.05 -28.87
CA TRP A 384 -4.92 0.52 -30.24
C TRP A 384 -4.18 -0.82 -30.43
N PRO A 385 -4.65 -1.78 -31.26
CA PRO A 385 -4.06 -3.11 -31.33
C PRO A 385 -2.73 -3.16 -32.11
N GLU A 386 -2.54 -2.22 -33.03
CA GLU A 386 -1.33 -2.14 -33.85
C GLU A 386 -0.28 -1.23 -33.19
N PRO A 387 1.00 -1.59 -33.24
CA PRO A 387 2.07 -0.75 -32.71
C PRO A 387 2.14 0.59 -33.44
N MET A 388 2.45 1.65 -32.68
CA MET A 388 2.59 3.01 -33.20
C MET A 388 1.34 3.51 -33.95
N PRO A 389 0.16 3.53 -33.31
CA PRO A 389 -1.07 4.05 -33.93
C PRO A 389 -0.90 5.50 -34.37
N ALA A 390 -1.46 5.88 -35.52
CA ALA A 390 -1.35 7.27 -35.99
C ALA A 390 -2.00 8.27 -35.00
N PRO A 391 -1.48 9.51 -34.86
CA PRO A 391 -2.04 10.50 -33.94
C PRO A 391 -3.56 10.66 -34.07
N GLY A 392 -4.28 10.64 -32.95
CA GLY A 392 -5.73 10.71 -32.87
C GLY A 392 -6.46 9.36 -33.07
N ARG A 393 -5.78 8.30 -33.50
CA ARG A 393 -6.35 6.94 -33.49
C ARG A 393 -6.51 6.47 -32.05
N ARG A 394 -7.73 6.06 -31.71
CA ARG A 394 -8.08 5.52 -30.40
C ARG A 394 -9.33 4.68 -30.51
N GLU A 395 -9.42 3.69 -29.65
CA GLU A 395 -10.64 2.94 -29.34
C GLU A 395 -10.90 3.04 -27.83
N PRO A 396 -12.14 2.84 -27.36
CA PRO A 396 -12.41 2.71 -25.94
C PRO A 396 -11.62 1.55 -25.33
N LEU A 397 -11.24 1.66 -24.05
CA LEU A 397 -10.69 0.53 -23.31
C LEU A 397 -11.71 -0.62 -23.25
N TRP A 398 -12.97 -0.26 -23.00
CA TRP A 398 -14.08 -1.19 -22.87
C TRP A 398 -14.82 -1.35 -24.21
N LEU A 399 -14.66 -2.49 -24.88
CA LEU A 399 -15.29 -2.79 -26.17
C LEU A 399 -16.53 -3.68 -26.04
N THR A 400 -17.40 -3.65 -27.05
CA THR A 400 -18.70 -4.34 -27.08
C THR A 400 -18.70 -5.71 -27.77
N ASP A 401 -17.68 -6.00 -28.57
CA ASP A 401 -17.70 -7.07 -29.58
C ASP A 401 -16.46 -7.97 -29.57
N MET A 402 -15.58 -7.79 -28.58
CA MET A 402 -14.42 -8.63 -28.37
C MET A 402 -14.14 -8.83 -26.88
N GLU A 403 -14.13 -10.09 -26.47
CA GLU A 403 -13.52 -10.53 -25.23
C GLU A 403 -12.03 -10.17 -25.25
N ARG A 404 -11.64 -9.21 -24.42
CA ARG A 404 -10.24 -8.78 -24.30
C ARG A 404 -9.91 -8.64 -22.82
N ASN A 405 -8.82 -9.27 -22.44
CA ASN A 405 -8.31 -9.31 -21.08
C ASN A 405 -7.76 -7.94 -20.65
N VAL A 406 -8.64 -6.94 -20.48
CA VAL A 406 -8.32 -5.65 -19.84
C VAL A 406 -7.62 -5.89 -18.51
N THR A 407 -8.01 -6.98 -17.84
CA THR A 407 -7.29 -7.62 -16.75
C THR A 407 -7.14 -9.11 -17.06
N PRO A 408 -6.12 -9.78 -16.51
CA PRO A 408 -6.01 -11.25 -16.53
C PRO A 408 -7.23 -11.96 -15.93
N ASP A 409 -7.25 -13.29 -16.10
CA ASP A 409 -8.22 -14.16 -15.44
C ASP A 409 -8.03 -14.14 -13.90
N TRP A 410 -9.05 -14.57 -13.15
CA TRP A 410 -8.97 -14.54 -11.68
C TRP A 410 -7.79 -15.34 -11.14
N ASP A 411 -7.53 -16.53 -11.70
CA ASP A 411 -6.40 -17.38 -11.32
C ASP A 411 -5.07 -16.63 -11.45
N ASP A 412 -4.86 -15.86 -12.52
CA ASP A 412 -3.63 -15.10 -12.72
C ASP A 412 -3.53 -13.87 -11.79
N LEU A 413 -4.67 -13.33 -11.35
CA LEU A 413 -4.73 -12.20 -10.41
C LEU A 413 -4.45 -12.61 -8.96
N THR A 414 -4.75 -13.87 -8.61
CA THR A 414 -4.63 -14.39 -7.24
C THR A 414 -3.42 -15.30 -7.05
N VAL A 415 -2.83 -15.87 -8.11
CA VAL A 415 -1.57 -16.62 -8.00
C VAL A 415 -0.43 -15.68 -7.59
N PHE A 416 0.17 -16.01 -6.45
CA PHE A 416 1.16 -15.18 -5.77
C PHE A 416 2.60 -15.35 -6.27
N ASP A 417 2.88 -16.35 -7.12
CA ASP A 417 4.25 -16.85 -7.32
C ASP A 417 5.09 -16.17 -8.42
N THR A 418 4.55 -15.22 -9.19
CA THR A 418 5.37 -14.44 -10.14
C THR A 418 4.81 -13.04 -10.38
N LEU A 419 5.31 -12.03 -9.65
CA LEU A 419 5.09 -10.62 -9.95
C LEU A 419 5.94 -10.18 -11.15
N GLU A 420 5.77 -10.84 -12.29
CA GLU A 420 6.17 -10.29 -13.58
C GLU A 420 4.98 -9.52 -14.17
N PRO A 421 5.15 -8.25 -14.57
CA PRO A 421 6.40 -7.48 -14.59
C PRO A 421 6.71 -6.79 -13.23
N PRO A 422 7.97 -6.36 -13.02
CA PRO A 422 8.38 -5.61 -11.83
C PRO A 422 7.58 -4.31 -11.66
N PHE A 423 7.45 -3.84 -10.41
CA PHE A 423 6.80 -2.56 -10.06
C PHE A 423 7.30 -1.36 -10.90
N VAL A 424 8.61 -1.32 -11.16
CA VAL A 424 9.23 -0.47 -12.20
C VAL A 424 9.92 -1.39 -13.20
N SER A 425 9.35 -1.50 -14.41
CA SER A 425 9.75 -2.53 -15.38
C SER A 425 10.83 -2.01 -16.31
N ASP A 426 10.55 -0.97 -17.11
CA ASP A 426 11.47 -0.48 -18.14
C ASP A 426 11.43 1.04 -18.32
N GLN A 427 12.43 1.55 -19.06
CA GLN A 427 12.65 2.99 -19.19
C GLN A 427 13.41 3.35 -20.47
N VAL A 428 13.08 4.52 -21.02
CA VAL A 428 13.71 5.06 -22.23
C VAL A 428 14.07 6.53 -22.05
N ARG A 429 15.23 6.94 -22.57
CA ARG A 429 15.73 8.31 -22.46
C ARG A 429 15.36 9.12 -23.71
N VAL A 430 14.72 10.26 -23.49
CA VAL A 430 14.25 11.20 -24.52
C VAL A 430 14.85 12.58 -24.24
N GLY A 431 16.02 12.85 -24.82
CA GLY A 431 16.79 14.05 -24.48
C GLY A 431 17.25 14.03 -23.01
N ASP A 432 16.76 15.00 -22.23
CA ASP A 432 17.02 15.13 -20.80
C ASP A 432 15.94 14.48 -19.92
N LEU A 433 14.88 13.95 -20.53
CA LEU A 433 13.82 13.23 -19.85
C LEU A 433 14.09 11.72 -19.85
N LEU A 434 13.69 11.07 -18.76
CA LEU A 434 13.62 9.63 -18.64
C LEU A 434 12.15 9.25 -18.49
N VAL A 435 11.63 8.46 -19.44
CA VAL A 435 10.26 7.95 -19.41
C VAL A 435 10.32 6.52 -18.89
N VAL A 436 9.51 6.23 -17.87
CA VAL A 436 9.52 4.99 -17.10
C VAL A 436 8.14 4.35 -17.16
N THR A 437 8.08 3.03 -17.32
CA THR A 437 6.86 2.24 -17.28
C THR A 437 6.91 1.16 -16.20
N GLY A 438 5.75 0.65 -15.79
CA GLY A 438 5.62 -0.56 -15.00
C GLY A 438 4.19 -0.82 -14.54
N LEU A 439 4.04 -1.54 -13.42
CA LEU A 439 2.74 -1.95 -12.85
C LEU A 439 1.78 -0.82 -12.48
N GLY A 440 2.25 0.42 -12.38
CA GLY A 440 1.34 1.55 -12.19
C GLY A 440 0.94 2.25 -13.49
N GLY A 441 1.64 2.01 -14.60
CA GLY A 441 1.49 2.76 -15.85
C GLY A 441 2.77 3.45 -16.28
N ILE A 442 2.73 4.76 -16.57
CA ILE A 442 3.85 5.50 -17.17
C ILE A 442 4.06 6.88 -16.54
N PHE A 443 5.31 7.29 -16.36
CA PHE A 443 5.66 8.65 -15.94
C PHE A 443 6.97 9.11 -16.56
N ALA A 444 7.21 10.42 -16.57
CA ALA A 444 8.48 11.00 -17.00
C ALA A 444 9.13 11.83 -15.90
N VAL A 445 10.46 11.75 -15.85
CA VAL A 445 11.27 12.48 -14.88
C VAL A 445 12.38 13.28 -15.57
N GLU A 446 12.68 14.45 -14.99
CA GLU A 446 13.87 15.25 -15.29
C GLU A 446 15.02 14.80 -14.37
N LEU A 447 16.13 14.34 -14.95
CA LEU A 447 17.32 13.95 -14.19
C LEU A 447 18.18 15.17 -13.85
N HIS A 448 18.46 15.42 -12.57
CA HIS A 448 19.27 16.57 -12.15
C HIS A 448 20.78 16.35 -12.32
N ASP A 449 21.27 15.12 -12.13
CA ASP A 449 22.65 14.73 -12.47
C ASP A 449 22.68 13.39 -13.21
N PRO A 450 22.54 13.40 -14.55
CA PRO A 450 22.51 12.19 -15.34
C PRO A 450 23.83 11.40 -15.33
N ALA A 451 24.93 11.99 -14.85
CA ALA A 451 26.21 11.31 -14.73
C ALA A 451 26.28 10.46 -13.44
N VAL A 452 25.50 10.81 -12.42
CA VAL A 452 25.45 10.11 -11.12
C VAL A 452 24.36 9.05 -11.11
N SER A 453 23.15 9.37 -11.59
CA SER A 453 22.01 8.44 -11.65
C SER A 453 21.39 8.44 -13.06
N PRO A 454 21.93 7.66 -14.01
CA PRO A 454 21.44 7.68 -15.39
C PRO A 454 20.08 7.00 -15.58
N ARG A 455 19.58 6.31 -14.54
CA ARG A 455 18.42 5.40 -14.55
C ARG A 455 17.76 5.38 -13.19
N ILE A 456 16.46 5.12 -13.16
CA ILE A 456 15.76 4.70 -11.95
C ILE A 456 15.96 3.19 -11.80
N SER A 457 16.27 2.74 -10.58
CA SER A 457 16.48 1.32 -10.27
C SER A 457 15.20 0.52 -10.53
N LYS A 458 15.34 -0.72 -11.04
CA LYS A 458 14.22 -1.65 -11.09
C LYS A 458 13.80 -2.01 -9.66
N VAL A 459 12.51 -2.13 -9.45
CA VAL A 459 11.90 -2.50 -8.15
C VAL A 459 10.96 -3.66 -8.43
N HIS A 460 11.14 -4.79 -7.74
CA HIS A 460 10.43 -6.05 -7.99
C HIS A 460 9.21 -6.29 -7.09
N GLY A 461 8.81 -5.29 -6.29
CA GLY A 461 7.47 -5.29 -5.72
C GLY A 461 7.31 -5.84 -4.31
N GLU A 462 8.32 -6.44 -3.68
CA GLU A 462 8.16 -7.03 -2.34
C GLU A 462 9.14 -6.44 -1.32
N PRO A 463 8.70 -6.20 -0.08
CA PRO A 463 9.59 -5.73 0.98
C PRO A 463 10.57 -6.83 1.36
N LEU A 464 11.71 -6.45 1.95
CA LEU A 464 12.67 -7.41 2.48
C LEU A 464 12.06 -8.25 3.63
N PHE A 465 11.11 -7.71 4.36
CA PHE A 465 10.44 -8.40 5.46
C PHE A 465 8.96 -8.05 5.43
N ASP A 466 8.13 -9.02 5.07
CA ASP A 466 6.67 -8.91 5.13
C ASP A 466 6.23 -8.96 6.61
N ASP A 467 5.70 -7.83 7.08
CA ASP A 467 5.02 -7.79 8.36
C ASP A 467 3.54 -7.58 8.11
N SER A 468 2.77 -8.66 8.15
CA SER A 468 1.31 -8.59 7.94
C SER A 468 0.57 -7.86 9.08
N GLY A 469 1.28 -7.33 10.09
CA GLY A 469 0.76 -6.31 11.02
C GLY A 469 0.72 -4.89 10.42
N PHE A 470 1.40 -4.66 9.30
CA PHE A 470 1.35 -3.43 8.51
C PHE A 470 0.35 -3.66 7.38
N LEU A 471 -0.84 -3.07 7.49
CA LEU A 471 -1.86 -3.16 6.45
C LEU A 471 -1.64 -2.05 5.40
N PRO A 472 -1.83 -2.34 4.09
CA PRO A 472 -1.81 -1.31 3.07
C PRO A 472 -2.77 -0.17 3.40
N ALA A 473 -2.30 1.06 3.23
CA ALA A 473 -3.09 2.25 3.40
C ALA A 473 -3.94 2.47 2.14
N LEU A 474 -5.03 1.70 1.99
CA LEU A 474 -5.89 1.77 0.82
C LEU A 474 -6.60 3.13 0.71
N HIS A 475 -6.83 3.59 -0.53
CA HIS A 475 -7.51 4.85 -0.80
C HIS A 475 -8.43 4.81 -2.03
N HIS A 476 -9.72 5.07 -1.81
CA HIS A 476 -10.77 5.00 -2.84
C HIS A 476 -11.14 6.34 -3.49
N GLY A 477 -10.53 7.45 -3.06
CA GLY A 477 -10.98 8.79 -3.41
C GLY A 477 -12.31 9.17 -2.76
N THR A 478 -13.04 10.12 -3.36
CA THR A 478 -14.35 10.54 -2.86
C THR A 478 -15.45 9.60 -3.33
N ALA A 479 -16.28 9.12 -2.40
CA ALA A 479 -17.43 8.28 -2.73
C ALA A 479 -18.34 8.96 -3.77
N GLY A 480 -18.63 8.22 -4.84
CA GLY A 480 -19.56 8.62 -5.88
C GLY A 480 -21.00 8.71 -5.38
N ARG A 481 -21.88 9.28 -6.20
CA ARG A 481 -23.31 9.23 -5.94
C ARG A 481 -23.83 7.83 -6.27
N ARG A 482 -24.60 7.23 -5.35
CA ARG A 482 -25.26 5.92 -5.56
C ARG A 482 -25.95 5.82 -6.92
N GLY A 483 -25.72 4.71 -7.62
CA GLY A 483 -26.30 4.44 -8.94
C GLY A 483 -25.80 5.40 -10.02
N SER A 484 -24.54 5.82 -9.94
CA SER A 484 -23.88 6.60 -10.99
C SER A 484 -22.41 6.20 -11.12
N TYR A 485 -21.89 6.26 -12.35
CA TYR A 485 -20.51 5.94 -12.62
C TYR A 485 -19.57 7.10 -12.29
N ASP A 486 -18.36 6.76 -11.87
CA ASP A 486 -17.23 7.67 -11.89
C ASP A 486 -16.98 8.10 -13.35
N PRO A 487 -16.85 9.42 -13.62
CA PRO A 487 -16.67 9.93 -14.98
C PRO A 487 -15.36 9.50 -15.64
N THR A 488 -14.40 8.96 -14.88
CA THR A 488 -13.10 8.50 -15.38
C THR A 488 -13.07 7.02 -15.73
N LEU A 489 -14.05 6.23 -15.29
CA LEU A 489 -14.08 4.78 -15.52
C LEU A 489 -14.32 4.43 -17.00
N PHE A 490 -15.31 5.09 -17.61
CA PHE A 490 -15.78 4.77 -18.96
C PHE A 490 -15.55 5.93 -19.93
N GLU A 491 -15.05 5.64 -21.14
CA GLU A 491 -14.99 6.61 -22.22
C GLU A 491 -16.38 7.08 -22.66
N PRO A 492 -16.48 8.30 -23.22
CA PRO A 492 -17.71 8.76 -23.87
C PRO A 492 -18.21 7.74 -24.90
N GLY A 493 -19.47 7.32 -24.76
CA GLY A 493 -20.12 6.36 -25.66
C GLY A 493 -20.11 4.90 -25.21
N VAL A 494 -19.36 4.55 -24.16
CA VAL A 494 -19.41 3.20 -23.56
C VAL A 494 -20.69 3.02 -22.75
N VAL A 495 -21.02 3.99 -21.87
CA VAL A 495 -22.29 3.99 -21.14
C VAL A 495 -23.40 4.51 -22.05
N ARG A 496 -24.37 3.65 -22.34
CA ARG A 496 -25.45 3.91 -23.30
C ARG A 496 -26.80 3.97 -22.60
N ARG A 497 -27.57 5.00 -22.95
CA ARG A 497 -28.91 5.23 -22.38
C ARG A 497 -29.96 4.59 -23.26
N LEU A 498 -30.92 3.93 -22.65
CA LEU A 498 -32.06 3.35 -23.34
C LEU A 498 -33.05 4.47 -23.72
N PRO A 499 -33.37 4.66 -25.01
CA PRO A 499 -34.41 5.59 -25.43
C PRO A 499 -35.76 5.24 -24.78
N THR A 500 -36.53 6.26 -24.37
CA THR A 500 -37.79 6.04 -23.64
C THR A 500 -38.82 5.24 -24.44
N GLU A 501 -38.76 5.30 -25.77
CA GLU A 501 -39.56 4.53 -26.71
C GLU A 501 -39.20 3.04 -26.77
N LEU A 502 -37.99 2.66 -26.37
CA LEU A 502 -37.54 1.27 -26.29
C LEU A 502 -37.71 0.67 -24.89
N LEU A 503 -38.11 1.47 -23.90
CA LEU A 503 -38.33 1.04 -22.53
C LEU A 503 -39.68 0.30 -22.40
N PRO A 504 -39.69 -1.00 -22.06
CA PRO A 504 -40.94 -1.76 -21.98
C PRO A 504 -41.87 -1.27 -20.87
N ASP A 505 -43.18 -1.34 -21.10
CA ASP A 505 -44.22 -0.98 -20.12
C ASP A 505 -44.14 -1.82 -18.83
N GLY A 506 -43.61 -3.04 -18.92
CA GLY A 506 -43.46 -3.92 -17.76
C GLY A 506 -42.24 -3.62 -16.90
N VAL A 507 -41.43 -2.61 -17.21
CA VAL A 507 -40.45 -2.04 -16.29
C VAL A 507 -41.16 -0.93 -15.51
N THR A 508 -41.73 -1.28 -14.36
CA THR A 508 -42.55 -0.39 -13.53
C THR A 508 -41.78 0.25 -12.38
N ASP A 509 -40.65 -0.33 -11.98
CA ASP A 509 -39.81 0.25 -10.93
C ASP A 509 -39.26 1.63 -11.36
N ALA A 510 -39.50 2.65 -10.54
CA ALA A 510 -39.19 4.03 -10.90
C ALA A 510 -37.67 4.30 -10.92
N GLU A 511 -36.90 3.63 -10.07
CA GLU A 511 -35.44 3.78 -10.02
C GLU A 511 -34.78 3.14 -11.23
N ALA A 512 -35.15 1.90 -11.57
CA ALA A 512 -34.65 1.19 -12.74
C ALA A 512 -34.96 1.94 -14.03
N ARG A 513 -36.17 2.50 -14.18
CA ARG A 513 -36.52 3.34 -15.33
C ARG A 513 -35.60 4.56 -15.44
N ARG A 514 -35.40 5.29 -14.34
CA ARG A 514 -34.51 6.46 -14.28
C ARG A 514 -33.07 6.08 -14.62
N VAL A 515 -32.57 4.97 -14.08
CA VAL A 515 -31.21 4.50 -14.36
C VAL A 515 -31.05 4.18 -15.85
N LEU A 516 -31.96 3.40 -16.45
CA LEU A 516 -31.89 3.04 -17.87
C LEU A 516 -31.95 4.27 -18.81
N THR A 517 -32.77 5.28 -18.50
CA THR A 517 -32.96 6.44 -19.39
C THR A 517 -31.99 7.59 -19.14
N ASP A 518 -31.63 7.86 -17.89
CA ASP A 518 -30.88 9.07 -17.50
C ASP A 518 -29.40 8.79 -17.27
N VAL A 519 -29.07 7.59 -16.76
CA VAL A 519 -27.69 7.17 -16.45
C VAL A 519 -27.14 6.30 -17.58
N GLY A 520 -27.82 5.19 -17.88
CA GLY A 520 -27.44 4.18 -18.86
C GLY A 520 -26.71 2.98 -18.25
N LEU A 521 -26.48 1.96 -19.08
CA LEU A 521 -25.61 0.82 -18.77
C LEU A 521 -24.43 0.78 -19.75
N PRO A 522 -23.23 0.36 -19.32
CA PRO A 522 -22.10 0.19 -20.21
C PRO A 522 -22.38 -0.96 -21.17
N ALA A 523 -22.09 -0.74 -22.44
CA ALA A 523 -22.09 -1.80 -23.45
C ALA A 523 -20.66 -2.33 -23.52
N ILE A 524 -20.41 -3.50 -22.92
CA ILE A 524 -19.06 -4.03 -22.71
C ILE A 524 -19.05 -5.56 -22.77
N GLU A 525 -17.93 -6.12 -23.19
CA GLU A 525 -17.57 -7.53 -23.05
C GLU A 525 -16.26 -7.59 -22.26
N GLY A 526 -16.36 -7.91 -20.96
CA GLY A 526 -15.22 -8.11 -20.06
C GLY A 526 -15.05 -9.58 -19.68
N THR A 527 -13.94 -9.91 -19.02
CA THR A 527 -13.44 -11.28 -18.76
C THR A 527 -14.48 -12.29 -18.24
N ALA A 528 -15.52 -11.84 -17.54
CA ALA A 528 -16.62 -12.71 -17.11
C ALA A 528 -18.03 -12.12 -17.31
N ILE A 529 -18.15 -10.80 -17.50
CA ILE A 529 -19.43 -10.09 -17.60
C ILE A 529 -19.51 -9.42 -18.95
N ARG A 530 -20.61 -9.68 -19.66
CA ARG A 530 -20.99 -8.98 -20.88
C ARG A 530 -22.31 -8.25 -20.65
N LEU A 531 -22.34 -6.98 -21.01
CA LEU A 531 -23.53 -6.14 -20.99
C LEU A 531 -23.84 -5.66 -22.40
N GLU A 532 -25.08 -5.87 -22.82
CA GLU A 532 -25.50 -5.59 -24.19
C GLU A 532 -25.67 -4.09 -24.45
N ALA A 533 -25.48 -3.68 -25.71
CA ALA A 533 -25.81 -2.33 -26.17
C ALA A 533 -27.33 -2.14 -26.23
N LEU A 534 -27.97 -1.87 -25.08
CA LEU A 534 -29.43 -1.85 -24.95
C LEU A 534 -30.12 -0.79 -25.81
N ASP A 535 -29.42 0.27 -26.21
CA ASP A 535 -29.90 1.26 -27.16
C ASP A 535 -30.07 0.70 -28.59
N GLU A 536 -29.35 -0.37 -28.93
CA GLU A 536 -29.42 -1.05 -30.22
C GLU A 536 -30.31 -2.30 -30.16
N VAL A 537 -30.11 -3.16 -29.16
CA VAL A 537 -30.84 -4.44 -29.04
C VAL A 537 -32.18 -4.32 -28.31
N GLY A 538 -32.43 -3.19 -27.64
CA GLY A 538 -33.57 -2.99 -26.77
C GLY A 538 -33.47 -3.79 -25.47
N LEU A 539 -34.61 -3.99 -24.81
CA LEU A 539 -34.69 -4.75 -23.56
C LEU A 539 -35.54 -6.02 -23.78
N PRO A 540 -34.97 -7.11 -24.30
CA PRO A 540 -35.72 -8.30 -24.67
C PRO A 540 -36.28 -9.00 -23.43
N ARG A 541 -37.59 -9.30 -23.46
CA ARG A 541 -38.28 -10.01 -22.39
C ARG A 541 -38.02 -11.52 -22.51
N LEU A 542 -37.64 -12.16 -21.41
CA LEU A 542 -37.52 -13.62 -21.36
C LEU A 542 -38.88 -14.32 -21.42
N ALA A 543 -38.95 -15.46 -22.11
CA ALA A 543 -40.15 -16.27 -22.14
C ALA A 543 -40.33 -16.99 -20.80
N SER A 544 -41.57 -17.32 -20.43
CA SER A 544 -41.85 -17.99 -19.15
C SER A 544 -41.21 -19.37 -19.00
N GLY A 545 -40.77 -19.99 -20.11
CA GLY A 545 -40.05 -21.27 -20.10
C GLY A 545 -38.54 -21.13 -19.90
N ASP A 546 -37.99 -19.91 -20.00
CA ASP A 546 -36.57 -19.61 -19.81
C ASP A 546 -36.28 -19.09 -18.39
N LEU A 547 -37.32 -19.01 -17.54
CA LEU A 547 -37.20 -18.58 -16.15
C LEU A 547 -36.85 -19.77 -15.27
N SER A 548 -35.99 -19.56 -14.27
CA SER A 548 -35.76 -20.58 -13.25
C SER A 548 -37.03 -20.85 -12.43
N ALA A 549 -37.15 -22.07 -11.90
CA ALA A 549 -38.31 -22.54 -11.15
C ALA A 549 -38.53 -21.78 -9.82
N ASP A 550 -37.47 -21.18 -9.27
CA ASP A 550 -37.47 -20.39 -8.03
C ASP A 550 -37.63 -18.88 -8.28
N ALA A 551 -37.74 -18.44 -9.55
CA ALA A 551 -37.85 -17.04 -9.91
C ALA A 551 -39.11 -16.38 -9.32
N VAL A 552 -38.94 -15.18 -8.77
CA VAL A 552 -40.04 -14.35 -8.25
C VAL A 552 -41.03 -14.02 -9.39
N PRO A 553 -42.35 -14.05 -9.17
CA PRO A 553 -43.31 -13.76 -10.23
C PRO A 553 -43.16 -12.34 -10.79
N GLY A 554 -42.91 -12.22 -12.10
CA GLY A 554 -42.90 -10.93 -12.79
C GLY A 554 -42.34 -10.98 -14.21
N ALA A 555 -42.02 -9.81 -14.74
CA ALA A 555 -41.42 -9.68 -16.08
C ALA A 555 -39.90 -9.50 -15.94
N TYR A 556 -39.15 -10.40 -16.56
CA TYR A 556 -37.69 -10.37 -16.61
C TYR A 556 -37.23 -9.95 -17.99
N TYR A 557 -36.19 -9.12 -18.02
CA TYR A 557 -35.59 -8.64 -19.25
C TYR A 557 -34.08 -8.85 -19.24
N LYS A 558 -33.54 -9.41 -20.31
CA LYS A 558 -32.10 -9.68 -20.41
C LYS A 558 -31.34 -8.38 -20.62
N ILE A 559 -30.30 -8.17 -19.81
CA ILE A 559 -29.38 -7.03 -19.89
C ILE A 559 -27.96 -7.43 -20.29
N GLY A 560 -27.63 -8.72 -20.17
CA GLY A 560 -26.28 -9.23 -20.44
C GLY A 560 -26.14 -10.71 -20.13
N THR A 561 -24.89 -11.14 -19.99
CA THR A 561 -24.50 -12.48 -19.54
C THR A 561 -23.37 -12.38 -18.52
N TRP A 562 -23.28 -13.36 -17.63
CA TRP A 562 -22.13 -13.56 -16.75
C TRP A 562 -21.71 -15.01 -16.84
N GLY A 563 -20.52 -15.27 -17.40
CA GLY A 563 -20.10 -16.62 -17.77
C GLY A 563 -21.11 -17.25 -18.73
N ALA A 564 -21.62 -18.44 -18.39
CA ALA A 564 -22.68 -19.11 -19.15
C ALA A 564 -24.11 -18.63 -18.82
N GLY A 565 -24.28 -17.84 -17.74
CA GLY A 565 -25.60 -17.44 -17.24
C GLY A 565 -26.14 -16.15 -17.88
N ASP A 566 -27.46 -16.01 -17.87
CA ASP A 566 -28.18 -14.83 -18.35
C ASP A 566 -28.38 -13.81 -17.22
N LEU A 567 -27.83 -12.61 -17.40
CA LEU A 567 -28.01 -11.50 -16.47
C LEU A 567 -29.29 -10.73 -16.82
N VAL A 568 -30.22 -10.66 -15.87
CA VAL A 568 -31.60 -10.19 -16.12
C VAL A 568 -32.06 -9.16 -15.09
N LEU A 569 -32.89 -8.22 -15.55
CA LEU A 569 -33.56 -7.21 -14.73
C LEU A 569 -35.02 -7.61 -14.48
N HIS A 570 -35.43 -7.65 -13.21
CA HIS A 570 -36.83 -7.79 -12.83
C HIS A 570 -37.55 -6.44 -12.93
N GLY A 571 -38.48 -6.31 -13.87
CA GLY A 571 -39.13 -5.02 -14.19
C GLY A 571 -39.98 -4.44 -13.06
N GLY A 572 -40.46 -5.26 -12.12
CA GLY A 572 -41.32 -4.83 -11.01
C GLY A 572 -40.56 -4.26 -9.81
N THR A 573 -39.37 -4.79 -9.53
CA THR A 573 -38.58 -4.47 -8.33
C THR A 573 -37.27 -3.77 -8.65
N GLY A 574 -36.81 -3.83 -9.91
CA GLY A 574 -35.50 -3.33 -10.31
C GLY A 574 -34.34 -4.24 -9.92
N GLN A 575 -34.61 -5.42 -9.32
CA GLN A 575 -33.57 -6.39 -8.93
C GLN A 575 -32.85 -6.96 -10.15
N VAL A 576 -31.56 -7.23 -9.99
CA VAL A 576 -30.73 -7.89 -10.99
C VAL A 576 -30.46 -9.32 -10.54
N VAL A 577 -30.76 -10.28 -11.41
CA VAL A 577 -30.72 -11.72 -11.13
C VAL A 577 -29.90 -12.41 -12.21
N LEU A 578 -29.19 -13.47 -11.86
CA LEU A 578 -28.51 -14.36 -12.79
C LEU A 578 -29.31 -15.66 -12.91
N PHE A 579 -29.66 -16.06 -14.13
CA PHE A 579 -30.26 -17.36 -14.44
C PHE A 579 -29.26 -18.27 -15.15
N GLY A 580 -29.37 -19.59 -14.94
CA GLY A 580 -28.47 -20.55 -15.60
C GLY A 580 -27.05 -20.55 -15.03
N ALA A 581 -26.89 -20.17 -13.75
CA ALA A 581 -25.63 -20.32 -13.04
C ALA A 581 -25.42 -21.78 -12.65
N ASP A 582 -25.08 -22.64 -13.61
CA ASP A 582 -24.60 -23.99 -13.32
C ASP A 582 -23.11 -23.89 -12.87
N ASP A 583 -22.71 -24.71 -11.89
CA ASP A 583 -21.30 -25.02 -11.51
C ASP A 583 -20.41 -24.04 -10.69
N TRP A 584 -20.93 -23.06 -9.93
CA TRP A 584 -20.04 -22.26 -9.03
C TRP A 584 -20.07 -22.65 -7.54
N ARG A 585 -21.10 -23.34 -7.06
CA ARG A 585 -21.26 -23.70 -5.63
C ARG A 585 -20.68 -25.06 -5.23
N GLY A 586 -20.03 -25.77 -6.15
CA GLY A 586 -19.64 -27.18 -5.97
C GLY A 586 -18.19 -27.46 -5.55
N VAL A 587 -17.31 -26.45 -5.46
CA VAL A 587 -15.86 -26.70 -5.29
C VAL A 587 -15.40 -26.64 -3.81
N ASP A 588 -16.23 -26.12 -2.91
CA ASP A 588 -15.89 -26.07 -1.46
C ASP A 588 -15.94 -27.46 -0.77
N ASP A 589 -16.55 -28.48 -1.38
CA ASP A 589 -16.74 -29.80 -0.74
C ASP A 589 -15.73 -30.89 -1.20
N ASP A 590 -14.89 -30.65 -2.21
CA ASP A 590 -14.04 -31.71 -2.79
C ASP A 590 -12.60 -31.75 -2.26
N PHE A 591 -12.16 -30.77 -1.46
CA PHE A 591 -10.80 -30.78 -0.88
C PHE A 591 -10.67 -31.75 0.32
N ASP A 592 -11.77 -32.02 1.02
CA ASP A 592 -11.80 -33.00 2.12
C ASP A 592 -11.83 -34.47 1.63
N ALA A 593 -12.15 -34.71 0.35
CA ALA A 593 -12.23 -36.06 -0.21
C ALA A 593 -10.86 -36.68 -0.54
N TYR A 594 -9.77 -35.90 -0.57
CA TYR A 594 -8.43 -36.42 -0.92
C TYR A 594 -7.70 -37.11 0.25
N PHE A 595 -8.27 -37.11 1.46
CA PHE A 595 -7.66 -37.69 2.67
C PHE A 595 -8.36 -38.92 3.26
N ASP A 596 -9.42 -39.44 2.63
CA ASP A 596 -10.04 -40.71 3.05
C ASP A 596 -9.92 -41.79 1.96
N ASP A 597 -8.92 -42.67 2.13
CA ASP A 597 -8.81 -43.96 1.45
C ASP A 597 -9.90 -44.93 1.98
N GLU A 598 -11.18 -44.69 1.66
CA GLU A 598 -12.20 -45.75 1.72
C GLU A 598 -12.97 -45.83 0.40
N ALA A 599 -12.78 -46.95 -0.29
CA ALA A 599 -13.45 -47.29 -1.53
C ALA A 599 -14.94 -47.55 -1.27
N GLU A 600 -15.84 -46.67 -1.73
CA GLU A 600 -17.25 -47.01 -1.91
C GLU A 600 -17.82 -46.55 -3.26
N GLU A 601 -18.34 -47.56 -3.96
CA GLU A 601 -19.43 -47.60 -4.94
C GLU A 601 -19.87 -46.31 -5.64
N ALA A 602 -19.61 -46.27 -6.95
CA ALA A 602 -20.24 -45.36 -7.90
C ALA A 602 -21.78 -45.47 -7.85
N TYR A 603 -22.41 -44.53 -7.17
CA TYR A 603 -23.80 -44.17 -7.41
C TYR A 603 -23.80 -43.12 -8.53
N GLU A 604 -24.24 -43.50 -9.73
CA GLU A 604 -24.74 -42.55 -10.72
C GLU A 604 -25.99 -41.89 -10.13
N THR A 605 -25.84 -40.75 -9.47
CA THR A 605 -26.96 -39.84 -9.23
C THR A 605 -27.19 -39.05 -10.52
N ASP A 606 -28.25 -39.41 -11.25
CA ASP A 606 -28.98 -38.50 -12.14
C ASP A 606 -29.56 -37.37 -11.28
N ASP A 607 -28.70 -36.46 -10.80
CA ASP A 607 -29.16 -35.17 -10.31
C ASP A 607 -29.40 -34.31 -11.55
N GLU A 608 -30.66 -34.24 -11.99
CA GLU A 608 -31.15 -33.13 -12.81
C GLU A 608 -30.90 -31.83 -12.03
N GLN A 609 -29.68 -31.30 -12.12
CA GLN A 609 -29.26 -30.05 -11.48
C GLN A 609 -30.17 -28.93 -11.99
N GLN A 610 -31.07 -28.48 -11.12
CA GLN A 610 -31.98 -27.39 -11.40
C GLN A 610 -31.18 -26.08 -11.37
N SER A 611 -30.95 -25.48 -12.55
CA SER A 611 -30.41 -24.13 -12.72
C SER A 611 -31.10 -23.16 -11.75
N SER A 612 -30.40 -22.72 -10.71
CA SER A 612 -30.96 -21.83 -9.67
C SER A 612 -30.86 -20.35 -10.06
N ALA A 613 -31.80 -19.52 -9.58
CA ALA A 613 -31.73 -18.07 -9.74
C ALA A 613 -30.91 -17.44 -8.61
N VAL A 614 -29.87 -16.68 -8.95
CA VAL A 614 -29.02 -15.98 -7.97
C VAL A 614 -29.33 -14.49 -7.98
N LEU A 615 -29.72 -13.92 -6.83
CA LEU A 615 -29.91 -12.47 -6.68
C LEU A 615 -28.54 -11.77 -6.62
N ILE A 616 -28.22 -11.02 -7.66
CA ILE A 616 -26.92 -10.34 -7.85
C ILE A 616 -26.92 -8.95 -7.22
N ALA A 617 -28.06 -8.24 -7.28
CA ALA A 617 -28.22 -6.93 -6.67
C ALA A 617 -29.69 -6.63 -6.33
N ASP A 618 -29.91 -5.96 -5.20
CA ASP A 618 -31.23 -5.57 -4.70
C ASP A 618 -31.94 -4.53 -5.60
N SER A 619 -31.17 -3.72 -6.35
CA SER A 619 -31.70 -2.80 -7.35
C SER A 619 -30.71 -2.54 -8.49
N LEU A 620 -31.19 -1.99 -9.60
CA LEU A 620 -30.33 -1.62 -10.72
C LEU A 620 -29.31 -0.52 -10.33
N ALA A 621 -29.63 0.34 -9.36
CA ALA A 621 -28.68 1.31 -8.84
C ALA A 621 -27.57 0.63 -8.01
N ALA A 622 -27.92 -0.35 -7.17
CA ALA A 622 -26.95 -1.16 -6.45
C ALA A 622 -26.06 -1.97 -7.41
N PHE A 623 -26.64 -2.54 -8.47
CA PHE A 623 -25.89 -3.22 -9.52
C PHE A 623 -24.82 -2.33 -10.17
N ILE A 624 -25.13 -1.04 -10.42
CA ILE A 624 -24.14 -0.08 -10.94
C ILE A 624 -22.97 0.09 -9.98
N ASP A 625 -23.27 0.28 -8.68
CA ASP A 625 -22.24 0.50 -7.67
C ASP A 625 -21.35 -0.74 -7.50
N LEU A 626 -21.96 -1.94 -7.46
CA LEU A 626 -21.27 -3.24 -7.40
C LEU A 626 -20.41 -3.48 -8.66
N LEU A 627 -20.95 -3.27 -9.86
CA LEU A 627 -20.24 -3.44 -11.13
C LEU A 627 -19.03 -2.52 -11.21
N GLN A 628 -19.19 -1.24 -10.87
CA GLN A 628 -18.07 -0.30 -10.87
C GLN A 628 -16.98 -0.72 -9.89
N HIS A 629 -17.35 -1.06 -8.66
CA HIS A 629 -16.39 -1.46 -7.64
C HIS A 629 -15.64 -2.74 -8.06
N TYR A 630 -16.35 -3.72 -8.61
CA TYR A 630 -15.79 -4.94 -9.18
C TYR A 630 -14.78 -4.66 -10.32
N LEU A 631 -15.15 -3.83 -11.30
CA LEU A 631 -14.27 -3.50 -12.43
C LEU A 631 -13.02 -2.74 -11.97
N VAL A 632 -13.17 -1.79 -11.05
CA VAL A 632 -12.04 -1.05 -10.47
C VAL A 632 -11.12 -2.02 -9.72
N ALA A 633 -11.65 -2.82 -8.78
CA ALA A 633 -10.85 -3.74 -7.98
C ALA A 633 -10.04 -4.71 -8.85
N ARG A 634 -10.65 -5.29 -9.91
CA ARG A 634 -9.93 -6.13 -10.87
C ARG A 634 -8.76 -5.41 -11.54
N CYS A 635 -8.95 -4.17 -11.99
CA CYS A 635 -7.88 -3.38 -12.60
C CYS A 635 -6.76 -3.06 -11.59
N MET A 636 -7.11 -2.84 -10.33
CA MET A 636 -6.15 -2.54 -9.27
C MET A 636 -5.38 -3.77 -8.81
N LEU A 637 -6.02 -4.94 -8.73
CA LEU A 637 -5.37 -6.24 -8.47
C LEU A 637 -4.30 -6.54 -9.50
N ALA A 638 -4.66 -6.34 -10.76
CA ALA A 638 -3.73 -6.52 -11.85
C ALA A 638 -2.52 -5.56 -11.66
N SER A 639 -2.79 -4.32 -11.24
CA SER A 639 -1.78 -3.26 -11.06
C SER A 639 -1.08 -3.29 -9.69
N ALA A 640 -1.30 -4.33 -8.89
CA ALA A 640 -0.79 -4.42 -7.53
C ALA A 640 0.70 -4.78 -7.55
N GLY A 641 1.49 -4.01 -6.83
CA GLY A 641 2.94 -4.13 -6.79
C GLY A 641 3.44 -5.27 -5.91
N SER A 642 2.61 -5.78 -4.99
CA SER A 642 3.02 -6.80 -4.01
C SER A 642 1.91 -7.79 -3.66
N ARG A 643 2.29 -8.95 -3.11
CA ARG A 643 1.34 -9.92 -2.55
C ARG A 643 0.44 -9.30 -1.48
N ILE A 644 1.02 -8.53 -0.56
CA ILE A 644 0.28 -7.89 0.55
C ILE A 644 -0.77 -6.91 0.00
N GLU A 645 -0.40 -6.13 -1.02
CA GLU A 645 -1.33 -5.20 -1.66
C GLU A 645 -2.47 -5.96 -2.36
N ARG A 646 -2.18 -7.07 -3.05
CA ARG A 646 -3.21 -7.91 -3.69
C ARG A 646 -4.21 -8.44 -2.67
N VAL A 647 -3.73 -9.00 -1.57
CA VAL A 647 -4.58 -9.49 -0.48
C VAL A 647 -5.45 -8.35 0.05
N ALA A 648 -4.88 -7.18 0.31
CA ALA A 648 -5.68 -6.05 0.81
C ALA A 648 -6.75 -5.57 -0.19
N ILE A 649 -6.46 -5.52 -1.49
CA ILE A 649 -7.45 -5.15 -2.51
C ILE A 649 -8.56 -6.21 -2.61
N ARG A 650 -8.19 -7.49 -2.51
CA ARG A 650 -9.16 -8.59 -2.48
C ARG A 650 -10.06 -8.51 -1.27
N ASP A 651 -9.48 -8.36 -0.09
CA ASP A 651 -10.22 -8.28 1.18
C ASP A 651 -11.11 -7.03 1.20
N ASP A 652 -10.63 -5.89 0.67
CA ASP A 652 -11.44 -4.68 0.49
C ASP A 652 -12.64 -4.90 -0.44
N LEU A 653 -12.44 -5.63 -1.54
CA LEU A 653 -13.52 -6.01 -2.44
C LEU A 653 -14.56 -6.88 -1.71
N GLU A 654 -14.13 -7.91 -0.99
CA GLU A 654 -15.03 -8.78 -0.23
C GLU A 654 -15.80 -8.04 0.86
N ASP A 655 -15.13 -7.18 1.62
CA ASP A 655 -15.70 -6.45 2.74
C ASP A 655 -16.65 -5.33 2.29
N THR A 656 -16.41 -4.73 1.12
CA THR A 656 -17.19 -3.56 0.65
C THR A 656 -18.49 -3.94 -0.05
N LEU A 657 -18.52 -5.05 -0.78
CA LEU A 657 -19.69 -5.48 -1.58
C LEU A 657 -21.00 -5.55 -0.77
N PRO A 658 -21.05 -6.11 0.46
CA PRO A 658 -22.27 -6.13 1.27
C PRO A 658 -22.85 -4.75 1.57
N PHE A 659 -21.98 -3.74 1.76
CA PHE A 659 -22.42 -2.38 2.11
C PHE A 659 -23.02 -1.63 0.91
N LEU A 660 -22.58 -1.94 -0.31
CA LEU A 660 -23.07 -1.31 -1.54
C LEU A 660 -24.51 -1.75 -1.88
N ASP A 661 -24.89 -2.96 -1.45
CA ASP A 661 -26.17 -3.55 -1.79
C ASP A 661 -27.32 -3.23 -0.82
N HIS A 662 -27.08 -2.48 0.27
CA HIS A 662 -28.13 -2.20 1.25
C HIS A 662 -29.27 -1.30 0.69
N GLY A 663 -30.36 -1.96 0.26
CA GLY A 663 -31.61 -1.35 -0.19
C GLY A 663 -32.86 -1.98 0.46
N THR A 664 -32.93 -3.31 0.60
CA THR A 664 -34.19 -3.96 0.97
C THR A 664 -34.09 -5.25 1.78
N GLY A 665 -33.00 -5.54 2.50
CA GLY A 665 -32.99 -6.58 3.56
C GLY A 665 -33.24 -8.03 3.10
N THR A 666 -33.30 -8.26 1.78
CA THR A 666 -33.11 -9.57 1.15
C THR A 666 -31.64 -9.66 0.78
N GLY A 667 -30.85 -10.46 1.49
CA GLY A 667 -29.41 -10.53 1.23
C GLY A 667 -29.15 -11.01 -0.19
N SER A 668 -28.63 -10.13 -1.07
CA SER A 668 -28.00 -10.56 -2.31
C SER A 668 -26.83 -11.49 -1.99
N ASP A 669 -26.55 -12.40 -2.92
CA ASP A 669 -25.41 -13.29 -2.79
C ASP A 669 -24.15 -12.57 -3.26
N THR A 670 -23.67 -11.62 -2.46
CA THR A 670 -22.43 -10.86 -2.74
C THR A 670 -21.22 -11.77 -2.89
N ALA A 671 -21.26 -12.99 -2.32
CA ALA A 671 -20.23 -13.99 -2.50
C ALA A 671 -20.11 -14.45 -3.97
N PHE A 672 -21.15 -14.30 -4.79
CA PHE A 672 -21.06 -14.59 -6.24
C PHE A 672 -20.08 -13.68 -6.97
N TRP A 673 -19.96 -12.41 -6.53
CA TRP A 673 -19.01 -11.46 -7.12
C TRP A 673 -17.55 -11.83 -6.83
N THR A 674 -17.31 -12.62 -5.78
CA THR A 674 -15.97 -13.04 -5.33
C THR A 674 -15.77 -14.55 -5.36
N ALA A 675 -16.69 -15.32 -5.94
CA ALA A 675 -16.61 -16.78 -5.96
C ALA A 675 -15.31 -17.28 -6.61
N ALA A 676 -14.90 -16.65 -7.71
CA ALA A 676 -13.64 -16.97 -8.40
C ALA A 676 -12.37 -16.55 -7.64
N LEU A 677 -12.48 -15.70 -6.62
CA LEU A 677 -11.34 -15.36 -5.75
C LEU A 677 -11.05 -16.48 -4.74
N ARG A 678 -12.09 -17.21 -4.32
CA ARG A 678 -11.99 -18.27 -3.31
C ARG A 678 -11.48 -19.60 -3.88
N THR A 679 -11.66 -19.82 -5.18
CA THR A 679 -11.20 -21.05 -5.86
C THR A 679 -9.67 -21.13 -6.01
N THR A 680 -8.95 -20.06 -5.66
CA THR A 680 -7.51 -19.90 -5.86
C THR A 680 -6.71 -19.71 -4.57
N ASP A 681 -7.37 -19.60 -3.41
CA ASP A 681 -6.74 -19.75 -2.09
C ASP A 681 -6.48 -21.24 -1.81
#